data_AF-D3P881-F1
#
_entry.id   AF-D3P881-F1
#
_cell.length_a   1.000
_cell.length_b   1.000
_cell.length_c   1.000
_cell.angle_alpha   90.00
_cell.angle_beta   90.00
_cell.angle_gamma   90.00
#
_symmetry.space_group_name_H-M   'P 1'
#
loop_
_entity.id
_entity.type
_entity.pdbx_description
1 polymer ?
#
loop_
_entity_poly.entity_id
_entity_poly.type
_entity_poly.pdbx_seq_one_letter_code
_entity_poly.pdbx_strand_id
1 'polypeptide(L)'
;MVTVAEALQVAVDHHRADRLGEAREIYRRILAVDGRNGQALHLLGLVERRLGNPDEGIALIRQAVAILHDFAEAHANLGNAYRAVGRVEDAAAAYRHSIAVNPGSAASYHLLGVLLCGQGGPRSQEQAIAALMRTRSLTPDNADVHHDLAIAHKQAVRLEQAAAGQRRALALRPDFTSAWMTLGNILTELGQRERALQAYQRSLRVQWASADTHYNYGNVLYTTGRLAEAAAHYRHAVDHGLAPALVREAAAFVDLGHDAEAEASLRAALTVPGSDVPSALEMLTTLFIRQKRLDEGRRFFSTFRHPHAPSPTTYAAECLTAIAEIDLEEGRNAEALALLNRVNSHGSRFFTVKSIAALRHTLAGMSLELKRPVNPDPSRPRVGSSSLATHGRFAHNVFEYMLVRLYAETYGLTLETPDWVGGYYFGLNDPRPTAPLRPLYFPRRIINELVDQPSGTPLTDCDILSPLGPYHYPERHRARIQSWFQPRPVWMPWVAPAVERLRALGNTVVALHIRRGDFVLFRYTITETAWYVDWLNGIWKDLDRPVLYIASDDPAIVQDFAAFHPVTLNDIAEPWAGLEYLQDFHVLANADILGVSAQSGFSRLAALLNTRARLFVEPDAEAGRVQPYSPWTPDDHPEQAS
;
A
#
# COMPACT_ATOMS: atom_id res chain seq x y z
N MET A 1 -60.80 29.37 12.21
CA MET A 1 -60.04 28.25 11.61
C MET A 1 -58.66 28.77 11.34
N VAL A 2 -57.62 28.14 11.90
CA VAL A 2 -56.23 28.45 11.53
C VAL A 2 -56.03 27.94 10.11
N THR A 3 -55.54 28.79 9.21
CA THR A 3 -55.26 28.40 7.82
C THR A 3 -54.03 27.49 7.75
N VAL A 4 -53.90 26.71 6.67
CA VAL A 4 -52.69 25.90 6.43
C VAL A 4 -51.42 26.75 6.44
N ALA A 5 -51.48 27.99 5.92
CA ALA A 5 -50.35 28.92 5.90
C ALA A 5 -49.95 29.40 7.31
N GLU A 6 -50.93 29.74 8.15
CA GLU A 6 -50.67 30.12 9.56
C GLU A 6 -50.10 28.94 10.36
N ALA A 7 -50.66 27.74 10.18
CA ALA A 7 -50.15 26.53 10.82
C ALA A 7 -48.71 26.22 10.37
N LEU A 8 -48.40 26.42 9.08
CA LEU A 8 -47.06 26.21 8.54
C LEU A 8 -46.05 27.18 9.15
N GLN A 9 -46.42 28.46 9.30
CA GLN A 9 -45.56 29.45 9.93
C GLN A 9 -45.26 29.09 11.39
N VAL A 10 -46.27 28.68 12.15
CA VAL A 10 -46.08 28.22 13.55
C VAL A 10 -45.16 26.99 13.61
N ALA A 11 -45.33 26.02 12.70
CA ALA A 11 -44.45 24.85 12.63
C ALA A 11 -43.00 25.22 12.30
N VAL A 12 -42.79 26.18 11.40
CA VAL A 12 -41.46 26.73 11.07
C VAL A 12 -40.83 27.41 12.27
N ASP A 13 -41.60 28.17 13.05
CA ASP A 13 -41.09 28.84 14.24
C ASP A 13 -40.72 27.85 15.35
N HIS A 14 -41.48 26.77 15.53
CA HIS A 14 -41.09 25.66 16.39
C HIS A 14 -39.82 24.96 15.89
N HIS A 15 -39.70 24.70 14.59
CA HIS A 15 -38.52 24.07 14.00
C HIS A 15 -37.26 24.94 14.17
N ARG A 16 -37.36 26.26 13.94
CA ARG A 16 -36.27 27.23 14.16
C ARG A 16 -35.86 27.33 15.62
N ALA A 17 -36.81 27.17 16.54
CA ALA A 17 -36.58 27.14 17.99
C ALA A 17 -36.12 25.76 18.51
N ASP A 18 -35.79 24.82 17.62
CA ASP A 18 -35.38 23.44 17.93
C ASP A 18 -36.39 22.59 18.70
N ARG A 19 -37.67 23.01 18.69
CA ARG A 19 -38.80 22.27 19.25
C ARG A 19 -39.33 21.28 18.22
N LEU A 20 -38.51 20.26 17.94
CA LEU A 20 -38.72 19.31 16.85
C LEU A 20 -39.98 18.47 17.00
N GLY A 21 -40.35 18.10 18.24
CA GLY A 21 -41.57 17.34 18.51
C GLY A 21 -42.83 18.14 18.16
N GLU A 22 -42.89 19.39 18.62
CA GLU A 22 -44.02 20.30 18.35
C GLU A 22 -44.12 20.65 16.86
N ALA A 23 -42.98 20.90 16.20
CA ALA A 23 -42.95 21.12 14.76
C ALA A 23 -43.47 19.90 13.99
N ARG A 24 -43.03 18.68 14.36
CA ARG A 24 -43.47 17.41 13.76
C ARG A 24 -44.98 17.24 13.81
N GLU A 25 -45.58 17.46 14.99
CA GLU A 25 -47.03 17.30 15.17
C GLU A 25 -47.83 18.31 14.33
N ILE A 26 -47.35 19.55 14.20
CA ILE A 26 -48.02 20.56 13.39
C ILE A 26 -47.88 20.25 11.89
N TYR A 27 -46.70 19.85 11.41
CA TYR A 27 -46.54 19.42 10.01
C TYR A 27 -47.43 18.21 9.68
N ARG A 28 -47.54 17.21 10.58
CA ARG A 28 -48.46 16.07 10.39
C ARG A 28 -49.92 16.50 10.32
N ARG A 29 -50.35 17.47 11.14
CA ARG A 29 -51.70 18.04 11.06
C ARG A 29 -51.94 18.76 9.74
N ILE A 30 -50.96 19.50 9.23
CA ILE A 30 -51.04 20.12 7.91
C ILE A 30 -51.22 19.06 6.84
N LEU A 31 -50.43 17.98 6.88
CA LEU A 31 -50.51 16.89 5.90
C LEU A 31 -51.78 16.04 6.00
N ALA A 32 -52.42 16.00 7.17
CA ALA A 32 -53.74 15.38 7.32
C ALA A 32 -54.86 16.17 6.62
N VAL A 33 -54.69 17.49 6.49
CA VAL A 33 -55.64 18.39 5.80
C VAL A 33 -55.28 18.54 4.32
N ASP A 34 -53.99 18.64 4.01
CA ASP A 34 -53.43 18.79 2.67
C ASP A 34 -52.22 17.85 2.50
N GLY A 35 -52.50 16.59 2.13
CA GLY A 35 -51.48 15.57 1.93
C GLY A 35 -50.51 15.84 0.76
N ARG A 36 -50.78 16.88 -0.05
CA ARG A 36 -49.90 17.32 -1.15
C ARG A 36 -49.16 18.62 -0.82
N ASN A 37 -49.14 19.05 0.44
CA ASN A 37 -48.40 20.21 0.84
C ASN A 37 -46.88 19.96 0.77
N GLY A 38 -46.27 20.33 -0.36
CA GLY A 38 -44.85 20.07 -0.63
C GLY A 38 -43.89 20.69 0.40
N GLN A 39 -44.23 21.87 0.95
CA GLN A 39 -43.41 22.55 1.96
C GLN A 39 -43.46 21.81 3.31
N ALA A 40 -44.66 21.40 3.76
CA ALA A 40 -44.80 20.61 4.98
C ALA A 40 -44.14 19.22 4.84
N LEU A 41 -44.24 18.57 3.67
CA LEU A 41 -43.53 17.31 3.38
C LEU A 41 -42.00 17.48 3.48
N HIS A 42 -41.45 18.52 2.85
CA HIS A 42 -40.01 18.81 2.87
C HIS A 42 -39.52 19.09 4.29
N LEU A 43 -40.19 19.98 5.02
CA LEU A 43 -39.80 20.40 6.36
C LEU A 43 -39.99 19.28 7.39
N LEU A 44 -41.08 18.50 7.32
CA LEU A 44 -41.26 17.31 8.15
C LEU A 44 -40.15 16.29 7.88
N GLY A 45 -39.78 16.08 6.62
CA GLY A 45 -38.70 15.15 6.28
C GLY A 45 -37.34 15.58 6.86
N LEU A 46 -37.06 16.89 6.93
CA LEU A 46 -35.89 17.41 7.64
C LEU A 46 -35.96 17.17 9.16
N VAL A 47 -37.14 17.37 9.77
CA VAL A 47 -37.37 17.11 11.20
C VAL A 47 -37.19 15.64 11.54
N GLU A 48 -37.77 14.71 10.77
CA GLU A 48 -37.65 13.27 11.00
C GLU A 48 -36.19 12.81 10.96
N ARG A 49 -35.38 13.34 10.03
CA ARG A 49 -33.94 13.06 9.99
C ARG A 49 -33.23 13.51 11.26
N ARG A 50 -33.56 14.69 11.79
CA ARG A 50 -32.97 15.22 13.04
C ARG A 50 -33.42 14.43 14.28
N LEU A 51 -34.60 13.82 14.22
CA LEU A 51 -35.14 12.94 15.26
C LEU A 51 -34.63 11.49 15.19
N GLY A 52 -33.76 11.15 14.23
CA GLY A 52 -33.20 9.81 14.08
C GLY A 52 -34.00 8.85 13.21
N ASN A 53 -34.95 9.37 12.40
CA ASN A 53 -35.76 8.60 11.46
C ASN A 53 -35.35 8.90 9.99
N PRO A 54 -34.15 8.49 9.54
CA PRO A 54 -33.60 8.91 8.25
C PRO A 54 -34.39 8.40 7.04
N ASP A 55 -34.91 7.17 7.09
CA ASP A 55 -35.64 6.58 5.96
C ASP A 55 -37.01 7.25 5.73
N GLU A 56 -37.75 7.52 6.82
CA GLU A 56 -39.00 8.27 6.76
C GLU A 56 -38.75 9.69 6.26
N GLY A 57 -37.70 10.34 6.76
CA GLY A 57 -37.29 11.65 6.29
C GLY A 57 -36.95 11.69 4.79
N ILE A 58 -36.24 10.69 4.27
CA ILE A 58 -35.96 10.54 2.84
C ILE A 58 -37.27 10.36 2.06
N ALA A 59 -38.18 9.50 2.52
CA ALA A 59 -39.45 9.25 1.85
C ALA A 59 -40.30 10.53 1.75
N LEU A 60 -40.37 11.32 2.81
CA LEU A 60 -41.09 12.60 2.84
C LEU A 60 -40.46 13.64 1.91
N ILE A 61 -39.13 13.79 1.91
CA ILE A 61 -38.45 14.72 1.00
C ILE A 61 -38.61 14.27 -0.46
N ARG A 62 -38.61 12.96 -0.76
CA ARG A 62 -38.91 12.42 -2.10
C ARG A 62 -40.32 12.81 -2.57
N GLN A 63 -41.32 12.70 -1.69
CA GLN A 63 -42.68 13.16 -2.00
C GLN A 63 -42.71 14.67 -2.23
N ALA A 64 -41.98 15.44 -1.43
CA ALA A 64 -41.88 16.89 -1.58
C ALA A 64 -41.30 17.30 -2.93
N VAL A 65 -40.17 16.72 -3.36
CA VAL A 65 -39.54 17.06 -4.66
C VAL A 65 -40.36 16.60 -5.87
N ALA A 66 -41.21 15.57 -5.71
CA ALA A 66 -42.14 15.17 -6.75
C ALA A 66 -43.27 16.20 -6.98
N ILE A 67 -43.56 17.04 -5.97
CA ILE A 67 -44.55 18.10 -6.02
C ILE A 67 -43.87 19.44 -6.37
N LEU A 68 -42.75 19.72 -5.72
CA LEU A 68 -41.96 20.95 -5.84
C LEU A 68 -40.77 20.74 -6.79
N HIS A 69 -41.05 20.39 -8.04
CA HIS A 69 -40.02 20.08 -9.05
C HIS A 69 -38.99 21.20 -9.27
N ASP A 70 -39.40 22.47 -9.17
CA ASP A 70 -38.52 23.62 -9.32
C ASP A 70 -37.88 24.10 -8.01
N PHE A 71 -37.99 23.32 -6.92
CA PHE A 71 -37.40 23.69 -5.64
C PHE A 71 -36.01 23.08 -5.47
N ALA A 72 -35.00 23.77 -6.00
CA ALA A 72 -33.60 23.33 -5.99
C ALA A 72 -33.08 22.96 -4.59
N GLU A 73 -33.52 23.68 -3.54
CA GLU A 73 -33.11 23.42 -2.15
C GLU A 73 -33.65 22.09 -1.62
N ALA A 74 -34.87 21.69 -1.97
CA ALA A 74 -35.40 20.38 -1.57
C ALA A 74 -34.61 19.23 -2.23
N HIS A 75 -34.18 19.39 -3.48
CA HIS A 75 -33.28 18.44 -4.14
C HIS A 75 -31.90 18.37 -3.47
N ALA A 76 -31.31 19.51 -3.08
CA ALA A 76 -30.04 19.50 -2.34
C ALA A 76 -30.19 18.84 -0.95
N ASN A 77 -31.29 19.11 -0.26
CA ASN A 77 -31.61 18.49 1.02
C ASN A 77 -31.85 16.98 0.91
N LEU A 78 -32.44 16.51 -0.20
CA LEU A 78 -32.55 15.09 -0.52
C LEU A 78 -31.16 14.46 -0.72
N GLY A 79 -30.27 15.14 -1.44
CA GLY A 79 -28.88 14.69 -1.61
C GLY A 79 -28.14 14.56 -0.28
N ASN A 80 -28.29 15.55 0.61
CA ASN A 80 -27.75 15.49 1.96
C ASN A 80 -28.34 14.33 2.78
N ALA A 81 -29.61 13.97 2.55
CA ALA A 81 -30.27 12.84 3.20
C ALA A 81 -29.67 11.51 2.76
N TYR A 82 -29.53 11.32 1.45
CA TYR A 82 -28.88 10.13 0.90
C TYR A 82 -27.42 9.99 1.33
N ARG A 83 -26.66 11.10 1.36
CA ARG A 83 -25.27 11.10 1.82
C ARG A 83 -25.15 10.59 3.26
N ALA A 84 -26.05 11.03 4.15
CA ALA A 84 -26.01 10.67 5.57
C ALA A 84 -26.25 9.16 5.82
N VAL A 85 -26.94 8.47 4.90
CA VAL A 85 -27.18 7.02 4.96
C VAL A 85 -26.25 6.21 4.04
N GLY A 86 -25.19 6.83 3.49
CA GLY A 86 -24.21 6.16 2.63
C GLY A 86 -24.69 5.86 1.21
N ARG A 87 -25.84 6.38 0.77
CA ARG A 87 -26.37 6.22 -0.60
C ARG A 87 -25.76 7.24 -1.55
N VAL A 88 -24.50 7.04 -1.91
CA VAL A 88 -23.69 8.08 -2.56
C VAL A 88 -24.15 8.42 -3.99
N GLU A 89 -24.54 7.43 -4.80
CA GLU A 89 -25.02 7.70 -6.17
C GLU A 89 -26.35 8.44 -6.18
N ASP A 90 -27.27 8.09 -5.28
CA ASP A 90 -28.55 8.79 -5.13
C ASP A 90 -28.31 10.24 -4.67
N ALA A 91 -27.34 10.46 -3.78
CA ALA A 91 -26.95 11.80 -3.36
C ALA A 91 -26.42 12.63 -4.54
N ALA A 92 -25.54 12.06 -5.35
CA ALA A 92 -24.99 12.73 -6.54
C ALA A 92 -26.10 13.05 -7.56
N ALA A 93 -27.04 12.14 -7.80
CA ALA A 93 -28.19 12.37 -8.67
C ALA A 93 -29.08 13.53 -8.17
N ALA A 94 -29.38 13.56 -6.87
CA ALA A 94 -30.17 14.63 -6.27
C ALA A 94 -29.47 16.00 -6.35
N TYR A 95 -28.16 16.07 -6.13
CA TYR A 95 -27.41 17.32 -6.34
C TYR A 95 -27.37 17.76 -7.80
N ARG A 96 -27.21 16.83 -8.75
CA ARG A 96 -27.29 17.15 -10.19
C ARG A 96 -28.67 17.70 -10.56
N HIS A 97 -29.75 17.17 -9.99
CA HIS A 97 -31.10 17.75 -10.18
C HIS A 97 -31.21 19.16 -9.58
N SER A 98 -30.70 19.37 -8.36
CA SER A 98 -30.64 20.72 -7.76
C SER A 98 -29.90 21.72 -8.66
N ILE A 99 -28.80 21.30 -9.29
CA ILE A 99 -28.03 22.10 -10.26
C ILE A 99 -28.81 22.34 -11.56
N ALA A 100 -29.54 21.34 -12.06
CA ALA A 100 -30.37 21.48 -13.26
C ALA A 100 -31.49 22.51 -13.06
N VAL A 101 -32.11 22.51 -11.86
CA VAL A 101 -33.15 23.48 -11.47
C VAL A 101 -32.56 24.88 -11.23
N ASN A 102 -31.40 24.97 -10.59
CA ASN A 102 -30.70 26.24 -10.37
C ASN A 102 -29.21 26.15 -10.76
N PRO A 103 -28.86 26.46 -12.03
CA PRO A 103 -27.48 26.41 -12.52
C PRO A 103 -26.54 27.46 -11.91
N GLY A 104 -27.06 28.41 -11.13
CA GLY A 104 -26.31 29.41 -10.37
C GLY A 104 -26.04 29.01 -8.92
N SER A 105 -26.48 27.84 -8.47
CA SER A 105 -26.32 27.40 -7.07
C SER A 105 -24.89 26.94 -6.78
N ALA A 106 -24.04 27.86 -6.30
CA ALA A 106 -22.69 27.52 -5.84
C ALA A 106 -22.68 26.42 -4.77
N ALA A 107 -23.67 26.45 -3.86
CA ALA A 107 -23.83 25.46 -2.80
C ALA A 107 -24.08 24.04 -3.36
N SER A 108 -24.93 23.90 -4.38
CA SER A 108 -25.22 22.59 -4.97
C SER A 108 -24.00 22.01 -5.72
N TYR A 109 -23.25 22.87 -6.44
CA TYR A 109 -21.96 22.46 -7.02
C TYR A 109 -20.94 22.07 -5.96
N HIS A 110 -20.86 22.81 -4.84
CA HIS A 110 -19.93 22.50 -3.76
C HIS A 110 -20.24 21.16 -3.10
N LEU A 111 -21.52 20.91 -2.77
CA LEU A 111 -21.98 19.65 -2.21
C LEU A 111 -21.72 18.46 -3.14
N LEU A 112 -21.94 18.61 -4.44
CA LEU A 112 -21.61 17.60 -5.44
C LEU A 112 -20.10 17.36 -5.49
N GLY A 113 -19.30 18.43 -5.56
CA GLY A 113 -17.85 18.36 -5.62
C GLY A 113 -17.24 17.61 -4.44
N VAL A 114 -17.61 18.00 -3.21
CA VAL A 114 -17.13 17.35 -1.97
C VAL A 114 -17.58 15.88 -1.89
N LEU A 115 -18.82 15.58 -2.29
CA LEU A 115 -19.32 14.20 -2.34
C LEU A 115 -18.46 13.32 -3.26
N LEU A 116 -18.18 13.81 -4.47
CA LEU A 116 -17.42 13.08 -5.49
C LEU A 116 -15.94 12.93 -5.12
N CYS A 117 -15.34 13.94 -4.45
CA CYS A 117 -14.00 13.81 -3.84
C CYS A 117 -13.94 12.65 -2.82
N GLY A 118 -15.03 12.43 -2.07
CA GLY A 118 -15.12 11.33 -1.11
C GLY A 118 -15.30 9.95 -1.74
N GLN A 119 -15.86 9.85 -2.95
CA GLN A 119 -16.05 8.57 -3.66
C GLN A 119 -14.73 7.99 -4.20
N GLY A 120 -13.83 8.84 -4.68
CA GLY A 120 -12.58 8.43 -5.32
C GLY A 120 -12.78 7.85 -6.74
N GLY A 121 -11.65 7.50 -7.38
CA GLY A 121 -11.59 6.99 -8.75
C GLY A 121 -11.42 8.07 -9.82
N PRO A 122 -10.79 7.78 -10.98
CA PRO A 122 -10.34 8.81 -11.93
C PRO A 122 -11.50 9.64 -12.50
N ARG A 123 -12.61 9.00 -12.87
CA ARG A 123 -13.78 9.68 -13.45
C ARG A 123 -14.49 10.58 -12.45
N SER A 124 -14.61 10.14 -11.20
CA SER A 124 -15.25 10.91 -10.13
C SER A 124 -14.38 12.10 -9.72
N GLN A 125 -13.05 11.94 -9.73
CA GLN A 125 -12.10 13.02 -9.45
C GLN A 125 -12.24 14.17 -10.45
N GLU A 126 -12.30 13.89 -11.76
CA GLU A 126 -12.48 14.97 -12.76
C GLU A 126 -13.83 15.68 -12.60
N GLN A 127 -14.90 14.94 -12.32
CA GLN A 127 -16.21 15.54 -12.06
C GLN A 127 -16.21 16.40 -10.78
N ALA A 128 -15.52 15.95 -9.73
CA ALA A 128 -15.37 16.70 -8.50
C ALA A 128 -14.64 18.03 -8.73
N ILE A 129 -13.52 17.99 -9.46
CA ILE A 129 -12.73 19.17 -9.84
C ILE A 129 -13.59 20.12 -10.67
N ALA A 130 -14.34 19.64 -11.65
CA ALA A 130 -15.22 20.47 -12.47
C ALA A 130 -16.31 21.17 -11.65
N ALA A 131 -16.96 20.44 -10.73
CA ALA A 131 -17.97 21.01 -9.85
C ALA A 131 -17.37 22.08 -8.91
N LEU A 132 -16.23 21.80 -8.27
CA LEU A 132 -15.55 22.76 -7.38
C LEU A 132 -14.98 23.97 -8.13
N MET A 133 -14.52 23.81 -9.38
CA MET A 133 -14.16 24.93 -10.24
C MET A 133 -15.36 25.81 -10.55
N ARG A 134 -16.54 25.22 -10.77
CA ARG A 134 -17.78 25.98 -10.96
C ARG A 134 -18.18 26.73 -9.69
N THR A 135 -18.11 26.08 -8.52
CA THR A 135 -18.30 26.77 -7.23
C THR A 135 -17.35 27.95 -7.09
N ARG A 136 -16.06 27.76 -7.34
CA ARG A 136 -15.04 28.83 -7.28
C ARG A 136 -15.37 30.00 -8.20
N SER A 137 -15.89 29.73 -9.40
CA SER A 137 -16.29 30.81 -10.33
C SER A 137 -17.47 31.65 -9.82
N LEU A 138 -18.35 31.05 -9.02
CA LEU A 138 -19.51 31.71 -8.42
C LEU A 138 -19.16 32.37 -7.07
N THR A 139 -18.14 31.86 -6.36
CA THR A 139 -17.70 32.36 -5.05
C THR A 139 -16.16 32.47 -5.00
N PRO A 140 -15.55 33.43 -5.72
CA PRO A 140 -14.09 33.49 -5.91
C PRO A 140 -13.30 33.78 -4.63
N ASP A 141 -13.91 34.38 -3.62
CA ASP A 141 -13.28 34.75 -2.35
C ASP A 141 -13.63 33.80 -1.19
N ASN A 142 -14.20 32.63 -1.49
CA ASN A 142 -14.48 31.61 -0.48
C ASN A 142 -13.25 30.71 -0.26
N ALA A 143 -12.60 30.84 0.91
CA ALA A 143 -11.41 30.08 1.28
C ALA A 143 -11.65 28.55 1.33
N ASP A 144 -12.83 28.10 1.79
CA ASP A 144 -13.17 26.67 1.87
C ASP A 144 -13.20 26.03 0.48
N VAL A 145 -13.73 26.75 -0.51
CA VAL A 145 -13.80 26.27 -1.90
C VAL A 145 -12.41 26.10 -2.52
N HIS A 146 -11.47 27.01 -2.24
CA HIS A 146 -10.08 26.86 -2.70
C HIS A 146 -9.38 25.69 -2.00
N HIS A 147 -9.67 25.44 -0.73
CA HIS A 147 -9.14 24.30 0.02
C HIS A 147 -9.69 22.95 -0.49
N ASP A 148 -11.00 22.84 -0.69
CA ASP A 148 -11.62 21.62 -1.19
C ASP A 148 -11.18 21.31 -2.63
N LEU A 149 -11.04 22.34 -3.48
CA LEU A 149 -10.50 22.18 -4.82
C LEU A 149 -9.03 21.75 -4.79
N ALA A 150 -8.23 22.25 -3.84
CA ALA A 150 -6.86 21.81 -3.65
C ALA A 150 -6.79 20.34 -3.22
N ILE A 151 -7.67 19.88 -2.31
CA ILE A 151 -7.78 18.47 -1.93
C ILE A 151 -8.14 17.61 -3.15
N ALA A 152 -9.10 18.04 -3.98
CA ALA A 152 -9.49 17.33 -5.19
C ALA A 152 -8.31 17.20 -6.18
N HIS A 153 -7.55 18.27 -6.39
CA HIS A 153 -6.33 18.24 -7.20
C HIS A 153 -5.27 17.31 -6.60
N LYS A 154 -5.07 17.32 -5.28
CA LYS A 154 -4.13 16.43 -4.61
C LYS A 154 -4.49 14.96 -4.84
N GLN A 155 -5.76 14.59 -4.68
CA GLN A 155 -6.24 13.22 -4.92
C GLN A 155 -6.04 12.77 -6.38
N ALA A 156 -6.13 13.71 -7.32
CA ALA A 156 -5.82 13.49 -8.74
C ALA A 156 -4.32 13.61 -9.07
N VAL A 157 -3.43 13.63 -8.07
CA VAL A 157 -1.96 13.73 -8.20
C VAL A 157 -1.51 15.02 -8.92
N ARG A 158 -2.37 16.05 -8.96
CA ARG A 158 -2.10 17.40 -9.52
C ARG A 158 -1.50 18.30 -8.43
N LEU A 159 -0.33 17.92 -7.92
CA LEU A 159 0.25 18.46 -6.69
C LEU A 159 0.55 19.97 -6.75
N GLU A 160 1.02 20.50 -7.89
CA GLU A 160 1.29 21.93 -8.03
C GLU A 160 0.01 22.78 -8.03
N GLN A 161 -1.04 22.30 -8.71
CA GLN A 161 -2.36 22.94 -8.67
C GLN A 161 -2.94 22.91 -7.25
N ALA A 162 -2.77 21.79 -6.54
CA ALA A 162 -3.17 21.65 -5.15
C ALA A 162 -2.45 22.66 -4.25
N ALA A 163 -1.12 22.79 -4.37
CA ALA A 163 -0.34 23.76 -3.61
C ALA A 163 -0.78 25.21 -3.89
N ALA A 164 -1.05 25.56 -5.15
CA ALA A 164 -1.53 26.88 -5.53
C ALA A 164 -2.92 27.19 -4.94
N GLY A 165 -3.87 26.25 -5.04
CA GLY A 165 -5.19 26.37 -4.43
C GLY A 165 -5.10 26.56 -2.90
N GLN A 166 -4.23 25.80 -2.25
CA GLN A 166 -4.06 25.90 -0.80
C GLN A 166 -3.47 27.24 -0.37
N ARG A 167 -2.49 27.78 -1.11
CA ARG A 167 -1.96 29.14 -0.89
C ARG A 167 -3.03 30.20 -1.07
N ARG A 168 -3.95 30.04 -2.05
CA ARG A 168 -5.07 30.99 -2.24
C ARG A 168 -6.06 30.92 -1.07
N ALA A 169 -6.40 29.73 -0.59
CA ALA A 169 -7.23 29.56 0.60
C ALA A 169 -6.61 30.27 1.83
N LEU A 170 -5.29 30.14 2.01
CA LEU A 170 -4.54 30.77 3.10
C LEU A 170 -4.38 32.28 2.94
N ALA A 171 -4.34 32.80 1.71
CA ALA A 171 -4.36 34.24 1.46
C ALA A 171 -5.70 34.87 1.83
N LEU A 172 -6.81 34.14 1.63
CA LEU A 172 -8.16 34.55 2.00
C LEU A 172 -8.43 34.38 3.51
N ARG A 173 -7.89 33.32 4.11
CA ARG A 173 -8.02 33.01 5.53
C ARG A 173 -6.68 32.49 6.11
N PRO A 174 -5.83 33.37 6.67
CA PRO A 174 -4.49 33.00 7.16
C PRO A 174 -4.47 32.08 8.39
N ASP A 175 -5.53 32.05 9.18
CA ASP A 175 -5.72 31.21 10.38
C ASP A 175 -6.38 29.86 10.07
N PHE A 176 -6.45 29.47 8.78
CA PHE A 176 -7.04 28.20 8.38
C PHE A 176 -6.08 27.03 8.67
N THR A 177 -6.20 26.42 9.85
CA THR A 177 -5.28 25.36 10.33
C THR A 177 -5.18 24.17 9.37
N SER A 178 -6.32 23.58 8.96
CA SER A 178 -6.33 22.41 8.07
C SER A 178 -5.70 22.71 6.72
N ALA A 179 -5.80 23.96 6.25
CA ALA A 179 -5.16 24.44 5.04
C ALA A 179 -3.63 24.49 5.15
N TRP A 180 -3.08 24.96 6.28
CA TRP A 180 -1.63 24.93 6.52
C TRP A 180 -1.09 23.49 6.61
N MET A 181 -1.78 22.61 7.34
CA MET A 181 -1.40 21.20 7.43
C MET A 181 -1.44 20.53 6.05
N THR A 182 -2.50 20.74 5.28
CA THR A 182 -2.64 20.18 3.93
C THR A 182 -1.58 20.71 2.97
N LEU A 183 -1.23 22.00 3.06
CA LEU A 183 -0.12 22.57 2.30
C LEU A 183 1.21 21.90 2.66
N GLY A 184 1.45 21.65 3.95
CA GLY A 184 2.61 20.88 4.43
C GLY A 184 2.67 19.50 3.78
N ASN A 185 1.58 18.75 3.80
CA ASN A 185 1.48 17.42 3.20
C ASN A 185 1.79 17.45 1.69
N ILE A 186 1.19 18.40 0.95
CA ILE A 186 1.42 18.56 -0.50
C ILE A 186 2.89 18.92 -0.78
N LEU A 187 3.48 19.81 0.01
CA LEU A 187 4.88 20.21 -0.16
C LEU A 187 5.84 19.07 0.16
N THR A 188 5.50 18.21 1.13
CA THR A 188 6.25 16.96 1.40
C THR A 188 6.23 16.04 0.18
N GLU A 189 5.07 15.82 -0.44
CA GLU A 189 4.93 14.99 -1.65
C GLU A 189 5.66 15.60 -2.86
N LEU A 190 5.74 16.93 -2.95
CA LEU A 190 6.55 17.66 -3.94
C LEU A 190 8.06 17.65 -3.63
N GLY A 191 8.49 17.07 -2.51
CA GLY A 191 9.89 17.07 -2.08
C GLY A 191 10.41 18.42 -1.56
N GLN A 192 9.54 19.41 -1.37
CA GLN A 192 9.88 20.77 -0.90
C GLN A 192 9.91 20.82 0.64
N ARG A 193 10.86 20.09 1.23
CA ARG A 193 10.92 19.77 2.68
C ARG A 193 10.92 21.00 3.59
N GLU A 194 11.76 22.00 3.31
CA GLU A 194 11.87 23.21 4.15
C GLU A 194 10.58 24.02 4.15
N ARG A 195 9.91 24.09 2.99
CA ARG A 195 8.62 24.77 2.86
C ARG A 195 7.52 23.99 3.57
N ALA A 196 7.57 22.65 3.53
CA ALA A 196 6.66 21.81 4.28
C ALA A 196 6.82 22.03 5.79
N LEU A 197 8.05 22.04 6.31
CA LEU A 197 8.35 22.34 7.72
C LEU A 197 7.76 23.70 8.14
N GLN A 198 7.94 24.74 7.33
CA GLN A 198 7.35 26.07 7.60
C GLN A 198 5.82 26.04 7.63
N ALA A 199 5.17 25.30 6.72
CA ALA A 199 3.72 25.18 6.67
C ALA A 199 3.18 24.47 7.92
N TYR A 200 3.79 23.36 8.36
CA TYR A 200 3.39 22.71 9.61
C TYR A 200 3.62 23.60 10.83
N GLN A 201 4.74 24.33 10.91
CA GLN A 201 4.96 25.30 11.99
C GLN A 201 3.90 26.42 12.02
N ARG A 202 3.34 26.80 10.87
CA ARG A 202 2.21 27.75 10.82
C ARG A 202 0.92 27.10 11.31
N SER A 203 0.64 25.86 10.90
CA SER A 203 -0.49 25.07 11.43
C SER A 203 -0.43 24.97 12.96
N LEU A 204 0.72 24.57 13.52
CA LEU A 204 0.94 24.40 14.96
C LEU A 204 0.90 25.72 15.75
N ARG A 205 1.21 26.85 15.11
CA ARG A 205 1.04 28.18 15.73
C ARG A 205 -0.43 28.55 15.92
N VAL A 206 -1.31 28.09 15.03
CA VAL A 206 -2.76 28.31 15.14
C VAL A 206 -3.38 27.28 16.08
N GLN A 207 -3.02 26.01 15.93
CA GLN A 207 -3.50 24.90 16.77
C GLN A 207 -2.34 24.00 17.21
N TRP A 208 -1.77 24.32 18.36
CA TRP A 208 -0.64 23.57 18.94
C TRP A 208 -0.99 22.12 19.27
N ALA A 209 -2.21 21.86 19.74
CA ALA A 209 -2.64 20.52 20.15
C ALA A 209 -2.98 19.55 19.00
N SER A 210 -2.67 19.89 17.74
CA SER A 210 -3.00 19.04 16.59
C SER A 210 -2.04 17.84 16.48
N ALA A 211 -2.49 16.68 16.94
CA ALA A 211 -1.71 15.43 16.91
C ALA A 211 -1.26 15.06 15.49
N ASP A 212 -2.16 15.14 14.49
CA ASP A 212 -1.84 14.86 13.08
C ASP A 212 -0.77 15.79 12.52
N THR A 213 -0.83 17.09 12.86
CA THR A 213 0.18 18.05 12.42
C THR A 213 1.52 17.76 13.05
N HIS A 214 1.57 17.45 14.36
CA HIS A 214 2.78 17.05 15.06
C HIS A 214 3.39 15.78 14.43
N TYR A 215 2.57 14.76 14.14
CA TYR A 215 3.01 13.53 13.48
C TYR A 215 3.60 13.78 12.09
N ASN A 216 2.89 14.53 11.23
CA ASN A 216 3.36 14.82 9.87
C ASN A 216 4.60 15.71 9.86
N TYR A 217 4.70 16.66 10.80
CA TYR A 217 5.90 17.46 10.98
C TYR A 217 7.08 16.61 11.46
N GLY A 218 6.85 15.71 12.42
CA GLY A 218 7.80 14.71 12.88
C GLY A 218 8.32 13.83 11.74
N ASN A 219 7.44 13.38 10.84
CA ASN A 219 7.84 12.59 9.66
C ASN A 219 8.82 13.36 8.76
N VAL A 220 8.57 14.65 8.49
CA VAL A 220 9.51 15.44 7.69
C VAL A 220 10.82 15.66 8.44
N LEU A 221 10.77 16.01 9.73
CA LEU A 221 11.97 16.16 10.56
C LEU A 221 12.83 14.89 10.57
N TYR A 222 12.20 13.73 10.75
CA TYR A 222 12.83 12.42 10.72
C TYR A 222 13.57 12.19 9.39
N THR A 223 12.90 12.43 8.26
CA THR A 223 13.51 12.26 6.93
C THR A 223 14.62 13.26 6.62
N THR A 224 14.66 14.39 7.32
CA THR A 224 15.75 15.40 7.23
C THR A 224 16.88 15.14 8.23
N GLY A 225 16.82 14.05 9.01
CA GLY A 225 17.83 13.70 10.02
C GLY A 225 17.73 14.48 11.33
N ARG A 226 16.68 15.27 11.53
CA ARG A 226 16.41 16.03 12.77
C ARG A 226 15.71 15.13 13.80
N LEU A 227 16.35 14.02 14.13
CA LEU A 227 15.75 12.88 14.84
C LEU A 227 15.26 13.23 16.25
N ALA A 228 16.02 14.02 17.02
CA ALA A 228 15.63 14.41 18.38
C ALA A 228 14.37 15.29 18.38
N GLU A 229 14.25 16.20 17.41
CA GLU A 229 13.05 17.02 17.24
C GLU A 229 11.87 16.17 16.76
N ALA A 230 12.11 15.23 15.84
CA ALA A 230 11.09 14.28 15.39
C ALA A 230 10.51 13.48 16.57
N ALA A 231 11.36 12.90 17.42
CA ALA A 231 10.95 12.18 18.62
C ALA A 231 10.07 13.04 19.54
N ALA A 232 10.44 14.30 19.78
CA ALA A 232 9.64 15.22 20.58
C ALA A 232 8.26 15.52 19.96
N HIS A 233 8.19 15.68 18.64
CA HIS A 233 6.92 15.88 17.95
C HIS A 233 6.04 14.62 17.93
N TYR A 234 6.64 13.43 17.79
CA TYR A 234 5.89 12.18 17.92
C TYR A 234 5.35 12.00 19.34
N ARG A 235 6.16 12.25 20.38
CA ARG A 235 5.71 12.24 21.78
C ARG A 235 4.49 13.13 21.99
N HIS A 236 4.54 14.35 21.47
CA HIS A 236 3.42 15.27 21.58
C HIS A 236 2.15 14.75 20.86
N ALA A 237 2.31 14.14 19.68
CA ALA A 237 1.19 13.49 18.99
C ALA A 237 0.60 12.32 19.82
N VAL A 238 1.43 11.52 20.49
CA VAL A 238 1.00 10.47 21.43
C VAL A 238 0.21 11.06 22.60
N ASP A 239 0.73 12.14 23.22
CA ASP A 239 0.08 12.81 24.35
C ASP A 239 -1.30 13.38 23.99
N HIS A 240 -1.54 13.63 22.70
CA HIS A 240 -2.81 14.09 22.14
C HIS A 240 -3.62 12.98 21.43
N GLY A 241 -3.32 11.71 21.72
CA GLY A 241 -4.17 10.56 21.36
C GLY A 241 -3.82 9.86 20.05
N LEU A 242 -2.73 10.20 19.38
CA LEU A 242 -2.32 9.54 18.13
C LEU A 242 -1.35 8.37 18.40
N ALA A 243 -1.91 7.24 18.81
CA ALA A 243 -1.16 6.02 19.15
C ALA A 243 -0.14 5.53 18.08
N PRO A 244 -0.40 5.64 16.75
CA PRO A 244 0.59 5.26 15.73
C PRO A 244 1.92 6.02 15.81
N ALA A 245 1.96 7.16 16.51
CA ALA A 245 3.19 7.93 16.70
C ALA A 245 4.23 7.22 17.59
N LEU A 246 3.83 6.25 18.44
CA LEU A 246 4.74 5.51 19.33
C LEU A 246 5.82 4.73 18.58
N VAL A 247 5.46 4.08 17.47
CA VAL A 247 6.42 3.31 16.65
C VAL A 247 7.36 4.27 15.90
N ARG A 248 6.88 5.42 15.46
CA ARG A 248 7.72 6.46 14.83
C ARG A 248 8.69 7.10 15.83
N GLU A 249 8.23 7.34 17.04
CA GLU A 249 9.06 7.80 18.16
C GLU A 249 10.16 6.78 18.47
N ALA A 250 9.80 5.50 18.58
CA ALA A 250 10.77 4.43 18.79
C ALA A 250 11.81 4.38 17.66
N ALA A 251 11.40 4.54 16.40
CA ALA A 251 12.33 4.55 15.26
C ALA A 251 13.33 5.71 15.33
N ALA A 252 12.86 6.91 15.72
CA ALA A 252 13.74 8.05 16.00
C ALA A 252 14.76 7.76 17.11
N PHE A 253 14.34 7.10 18.20
CA PHE A 253 15.25 6.72 19.26
C PHE A 253 16.24 5.62 18.85
N VAL A 254 15.83 4.63 18.06
CA VAL A 254 16.74 3.60 17.52
C VAL A 254 17.84 4.25 16.68
N ASP A 255 17.48 5.19 15.80
CA ASP A 255 18.44 5.88 14.93
C ASP A 255 19.37 6.84 15.72
N LEU A 256 18.92 7.34 16.87
CA LEU A 256 19.74 8.09 17.82
C LEU A 256 20.64 7.20 18.69
N GLY A 257 20.44 5.88 18.70
CA GLY A 257 21.10 4.94 19.62
C GLY A 257 20.54 4.98 21.05
N HIS A 258 19.35 5.55 21.24
CA HIS A 258 18.66 5.68 22.53
C HIS A 258 17.75 4.46 22.78
N ASP A 259 18.39 3.31 22.95
CA ASP A 259 17.71 2.01 22.95
C ASP A 259 16.67 1.83 24.08
N ALA A 260 16.91 2.43 25.25
CA ALA A 260 16.01 2.30 26.38
C ALA A 260 14.70 3.06 26.14
N GLU A 261 14.79 4.28 25.59
CA GLU A 261 13.64 5.10 25.20
C GLU A 261 12.87 4.49 24.02
N ALA A 262 13.59 3.90 23.06
CA ALA A 262 12.99 3.12 21.98
C ALA A 262 12.16 1.96 22.53
N GLU A 263 12.76 1.12 23.39
CA GLU A 263 12.07 -0.02 24.01
C GLU A 263 10.85 0.42 24.83
N ALA A 264 10.97 1.51 25.60
CA ALA A 264 9.85 2.06 26.36
C ALA A 264 8.67 2.47 25.45
N SER A 265 8.97 3.14 24.34
CA SER A 265 7.96 3.58 23.36
C SER A 265 7.31 2.39 22.66
N LEU A 266 8.09 1.36 22.31
CA LEU A 266 7.57 0.12 21.72
C LEU A 266 6.68 -0.65 22.70
N ARG A 267 7.08 -0.78 23.97
CA ARG A 267 6.27 -1.42 25.01
C ARG A 267 4.96 -0.68 25.26
N ALA A 268 4.97 0.65 25.19
CA ALA A 268 3.74 1.45 25.21
C ALA A 268 2.87 1.19 23.96
N ALA A 269 3.46 1.05 22.78
CA ALA A 269 2.70 0.70 21.57
C ALA A 269 1.97 -0.66 21.74
N LEU A 270 2.53 -1.59 22.50
CA LEU A 270 1.89 -2.90 22.74
C LEU A 270 0.71 -2.88 23.72
N THR A 271 0.38 -1.74 24.32
CA THR A 271 -0.72 -1.61 25.29
C THR A 271 -1.79 -0.59 24.87
N VAL A 272 -1.49 0.33 23.97
CA VAL A 272 -2.42 1.39 23.56
C VAL A 272 -3.28 0.95 22.36
N PRO A 273 -4.62 1.05 22.41
CA PRO A 273 -5.48 0.77 21.25
C PRO A 273 -5.15 1.65 20.04
N GLY A 274 -5.16 1.06 18.84
CA GLY A 274 -4.92 1.79 17.59
C GLY A 274 -3.46 2.03 17.24
N SER A 275 -2.52 1.45 17.99
CA SER A 275 -1.10 1.41 17.65
C SER A 275 -0.77 0.36 16.58
N ASP A 276 0.42 0.48 15.99
CA ASP A 276 0.99 -0.52 15.08
C ASP A 276 1.74 -1.61 15.85
N VAL A 277 0.97 -2.56 16.40
CA VAL A 277 1.50 -3.68 17.21
C VAL A 277 2.46 -4.59 16.42
N PRO A 278 2.19 -4.99 15.16
CA PRO A 278 3.13 -5.81 14.39
C PRO A 278 4.51 -5.17 14.23
N SER A 279 4.58 -3.89 13.84
CA SER A 279 5.87 -3.18 13.73
C SER A 279 6.55 -3.01 15.08
N ALA A 280 5.78 -2.80 16.16
CA ALA A 280 6.35 -2.72 17.50
C ALA A 280 7.03 -4.03 17.93
N LEU A 281 6.39 -5.18 17.67
CA LEU A 281 6.96 -6.51 17.95
C LEU A 281 8.21 -6.81 17.10
N GLU A 282 8.21 -6.41 15.83
CA GLU A 282 9.36 -6.53 14.94
C GLU A 282 10.56 -5.73 15.46
N MET A 283 10.38 -4.44 15.74
CA MET A 283 11.45 -3.59 16.26
C MET A 283 11.98 -4.06 17.62
N LEU A 284 11.10 -4.55 18.51
CA LEU A 284 11.53 -5.18 19.76
C LEU A 284 12.37 -6.45 19.53
N THR A 285 12.03 -7.24 18.51
CA THR A 285 12.82 -8.43 18.15
C THR A 285 14.23 -8.01 17.75
N THR A 286 14.35 -7.00 16.87
CA THR A 286 15.64 -6.44 16.45
C THR A 286 16.44 -5.90 17.64
N LEU A 287 15.80 -5.19 18.57
CA LEU A 287 16.46 -4.69 19.78
C LEU A 287 17.00 -5.83 20.67
N PHE A 288 16.19 -6.86 20.94
CA PHE A 288 16.63 -8.00 21.75
C PHE A 288 17.81 -8.74 21.09
N ILE A 289 17.75 -8.96 19.77
CA ILE A 289 18.84 -9.61 19.02
C ILE A 289 20.11 -8.76 19.04
N ARG A 290 20.00 -7.46 18.73
CA ARG A 290 21.13 -6.53 18.69
C ARG A 290 21.83 -6.41 20.04
N GLN A 291 21.07 -6.39 21.13
CA GLN A 291 21.59 -6.32 22.51
C GLN A 291 21.95 -7.68 23.10
N LYS A 292 21.83 -8.78 22.33
CA LYS A 292 22.08 -10.17 22.78
C LYS A 292 21.23 -10.58 24.00
N ARG A 293 20.05 -9.98 24.16
CA ARG A 293 19.04 -10.29 25.21
C ARG A 293 18.08 -11.40 24.73
N LEU A 294 18.64 -12.49 24.22
CA LEU A 294 17.90 -13.53 23.49
C LEU A 294 16.88 -14.27 24.38
N ASP A 295 17.30 -14.69 25.58
CA ASP A 295 16.42 -15.38 26.55
C ASP A 295 15.29 -14.50 27.08
N GLU A 296 15.56 -13.20 27.20
CA GLU A 296 14.53 -12.22 27.60
C GLU A 296 13.50 -12.06 26.50
N GLY A 297 13.94 -11.84 25.24
CA GLY A 297 13.05 -11.73 24.09
C GLY A 297 12.19 -12.98 23.91
N ARG A 298 12.78 -14.18 24.01
CA ARG A 298 12.06 -15.46 23.92
C ARG A 298 10.97 -15.58 24.97
N ARG A 299 11.27 -15.26 26.24
CA ARG A 299 10.29 -15.28 27.33
C ARG A 299 9.18 -14.25 27.12
N PHE A 300 9.54 -13.06 26.69
CA PHE A 300 8.60 -11.99 26.38
C PHE A 300 7.60 -12.42 25.28
N PHE A 301 8.09 -12.84 24.11
CA PHE A 301 7.20 -13.22 23.00
C PHE A 301 6.37 -14.48 23.28
N SER A 302 6.86 -15.41 24.09
CA SER A 302 6.11 -16.60 24.48
C SER A 302 4.86 -16.27 25.33
N THR A 303 4.95 -15.21 26.13
CA THR A 303 3.94 -14.83 27.12
C THR A 303 3.13 -13.60 26.72
N PHE A 304 3.57 -12.83 25.73
CA PHE A 304 2.91 -11.60 25.30
C PHE A 304 1.46 -11.85 24.87
N ARG A 305 0.54 -11.08 25.45
CA ARG A 305 -0.88 -11.03 25.07
C ARG A 305 -1.29 -9.57 25.06
N HIS A 306 -1.83 -9.10 23.94
CA HIS A 306 -2.24 -7.70 23.81
C HIS A 306 -3.54 -7.45 24.59
N PRO A 307 -3.60 -6.46 25.49
CA PRO A 307 -4.69 -6.28 26.46
C PRO A 307 -6.04 -5.95 25.80
N HIS A 308 -6.02 -5.33 24.61
CA HIS A 308 -7.23 -4.93 23.88
C HIS A 308 -7.49 -5.74 22.61
N ALA A 309 -6.77 -6.85 22.42
CA ALA A 309 -6.95 -7.67 21.22
C ALA A 309 -8.20 -8.57 21.34
N PRO A 310 -8.89 -8.87 20.22
CA PRO A 310 -10.10 -9.72 20.23
C PRO A 310 -9.86 -11.14 20.76
N SER A 311 -8.64 -11.67 20.61
CA SER A 311 -8.22 -12.97 21.10
C SER A 311 -6.80 -12.92 21.67
N PRO A 312 -6.46 -13.73 22.69
CA PRO A 312 -5.09 -13.93 23.14
C PRO A 312 -4.11 -14.35 22.03
N THR A 313 -4.61 -14.95 20.95
CA THR A 313 -3.80 -15.43 19.82
C THR A 313 -3.68 -14.45 18.66
N THR A 314 -4.22 -13.22 18.79
CA THR A 314 -4.27 -12.23 17.69
C THR A 314 -2.90 -11.96 17.08
N TYR A 315 -1.85 -11.86 17.91
CA TYR A 315 -0.47 -11.60 17.47
C TYR A 315 0.44 -12.83 17.59
N ALA A 316 -0.14 -14.03 17.62
CA ALA A 316 0.64 -15.26 17.81
C ALA A 316 1.62 -15.49 16.66
N ALA A 317 1.26 -15.14 15.43
CA ALA A 317 2.13 -15.30 14.26
C ALA A 317 3.39 -14.40 14.37
N GLU A 318 3.23 -13.14 14.76
CA GLU A 318 4.30 -12.17 14.95
C GLU A 318 5.23 -12.59 16.09
N CYS A 319 4.68 -13.03 17.23
CA CYS A 319 5.46 -13.51 18.36
C CYS A 319 6.22 -14.80 18.03
N LEU A 320 5.60 -15.75 17.35
CA LEU A 320 6.27 -16.98 16.93
C LEU A 320 7.37 -16.69 15.90
N THR A 321 7.12 -15.77 14.95
CA THR A 321 8.16 -15.32 14.01
C THR A 321 9.35 -14.70 14.74
N ALA A 322 9.09 -13.86 15.75
CA ALA A 322 10.14 -13.27 16.58
C ALA A 322 10.97 -14.32 17.33
N ILE A 323 10.32 -15.33 17.93
CA ILE A 323 11.01 -16.43 18.61
C ILE A 323 11.89 -17.21 17.62
N ALA A 324 11.38 -17.48 16.42
CA ALA A 324 12.14 -18.19 15.39
C ALA A 324 13.38 -17.39 14.94
N GLU A 325 13.30 -16.07 14.83
CA GLU A 325 14.48 -15.23 14.54
C GLU A 325 15.53 -15.31 15.65
N ILE A 326 15.11 -15.31 16.92
CA ILE A 326 16.02 -15.51 18.05
C ILE A 326 16.66 -16.90 17.98
N ASP A 327 15.89 -17.95 17.65
CA ASP A 327 16.44 -19.30 17.43
C ASP A 327 17.45 -19.35 16.29
N LEU A 328 17.18 -18.66 15.18
CA LEU A 328 18.12 -18.54 14.06
C LEU A 328 19.41 -17.83 14.46
N GLU A 329 19.35 -16.80 15.30
CA GLU A 329 20.53 -16.13 15.83
C GLU A 329 21.40 -17.08 16.69
N GLU A 330 20.77 -18.01 17.40
CA GLU A 330 21.43 -19.05 18.22
C GLU A 330 21.86 -20.29 17.41
N GLY A 331 21.60 -20.32 16.10
CA GLY A 331 21.90 -21.48 15.25
C GLY A 331 20.90 -22.64 15.34
N ARG A 332 19.80 -22.48 16.08
CA ARG A 332 18.72 -23.47 16.28
C ARG A 332 17.76 -23.52 15.09
N ASN A 333 18.31 -23.87 13.91
CA ASN A 333 17.59 -23.82 12.63
C ASN A 333 16.38 -24.77 12.59
N ALA A 334 16.49 -25.96 13.21
CA ALA A 334 15.43 -26.96 13.19
C ALA A 334 14.24 -26.53 14.07
N GLU A 335 14.52 -25.96 15.23
CA GLU A 335 13.53 -25.44 16.17
C GLU A 335 12.80 -24.24 15.57
N ALA A 336 13.53 -23.31 14.96
CA ALA A 336 12.96 -22.17 14.24
C ALA A 336 11.99 -22.64 13.14
N LEU A 337 12.42 -23.59 12.29
CA LEU A 337 11.60 -24.11 11.21
C LEU A 337 10.36 -24.86 11.73
N ALA A 338 10.52 -25.72 12.73
CA ALA A 338 9.42 -26.46 13.35
C ALA A 338 8.37 -25.53 13.95
N LEU A 339 8.81 -24.42 14.55
CA LEU A 339 7.93 -23.40 15.11
C LEU A 339 7.16 -22.65 14.02
N LEU A 340 7.82 -22.24 12.93
CA LEU A 340 7.20 -21.53 11.81
C LEU A 340 6.26 -22.41 10.97
N ASN A 341 6.47 -23.73 10.96
CA ASN A 341 5.54 -24.67 10.31
C ASN A 341 4.17 -24.75 11.02
N ARG A 342 4.08 -24.28 12.26
CA ARG A 342 2.83 -24.21 13.04
C ARG A 342 2.09 -22.88 12.84
N VAL A 343 2.69 -21.93 12.13
CA VAL A 343 2.13 -20.58 11.91
C VAL A 343 1.47 -20.54 10.54
N ASN A 344 0.23 -20.05 10.51
CA ASN A 344 -0.46 -19.68 9.27
C ASN A 344 -0.42 -18.16 9.11
N SER A 345 0.54 -17.66 8.32
CA SER A 345 0.70 -16.24 8.04
C SER A 345 1.17 -16.01 6.60
N HIS A 346 0.73 -14.89 6.02
CA HIS A 346 1.12 -14.46 4.68
C HIS A 346 2.02 -13.21 4.72
N GLY A 347 2.42 -12.77 5.92
CA GLY A 347 3.24 -11.57 6.12
C GLY A 347 4.64 -11.69 5.53
N SER A 348 5.17 -10.57 5.03
CA SER A 348 6.50 -10.46 4.42
C SER A 348 7.61 -10.97 5.34
N ARG A 349 7.64 -10.50 6.59
CA ARG A 349 8.61 -10.91 7.61
C ARG A 349 8.55 -12.42 7.87
N PHE A 350 7.36 -12.96 8.11
CA PHE A 350 7.16 -14.40 8.33
C PHE A 350 7.71 -15.23 7.17
N PHE A 351 7.38 -14.84 5.93
CA PHE A 351 7.87 -15.51 4.72
C PHE A 351 9.41 -15.52 4.64
N THR A 352 10.04 -14.37 4.88
CA THR A 352 11.51 -14.24 4.85
C THR A 352 12.16 -15.13 5.90
N VAL A 353 11.71 -15.05 7.15
CA VAL A 353 12.27 -15.82 8.27
C VAL A 353 12.09 -17.32 8.05
N LYS A 354 10.90 -17.76 7.60
CA LYS A 354 10.63 -19.18 7.30
C LYS A 354 11.51 -19.72 6.19
N SER A 355 11.67 -18.94 5.11
CA SER A 355 12.54 -19.33 3.99
C SER A 355 14.00 -19.43 4.41
N ILE A 356 14.51 -18.48 5.21
CA ILE A 356 15.88 -18.53 5.73
C ILE A 356 16.05 -19.73 6.68
N ALA A 357 15.08 -20.02 7.54
CA ALA A 357 15.11 -21.18 8.42
C ALA A 357 15.19 -22.49 7.62
N ALA A 358 14.38 -22.64 6.57
CA ALA A 358 14.38 -23.82 5.70
C ALA A 358 15.71 -23.98 4.94
N LEU A 359 16.26 -22.88 4.40
CA LEU A 359 17.56 -22.91 3.70
C LEU A 359 18.71 -23.28 4.64
N ARG A 360 18.74 -22.68 5.83
CA ARG A 360 19.76 -22.99 6.85
C ARG A 360 19.62 -24.41 7.40
N HIS A 361 18.40 -24.89 7.59
CA HIS A 361 18.15 -26.28 7.99
C HIS A 361 18.63 -27.26 6.91
N THR A 362 18.36 -26.98 5.64
CA THR A 362 18.84 -27.79 4.51
C THR A 362 20.36 -27.85 4.47
N LEU A 363 21.06 -26.71 4.62
CA LEU A 363 22.53 -26.67 4.68
C LEU A 363 23.08 -27.46 5.87
N ALA A 364 22.47 -27.31 7.05
CA ALA A 364 22.89 -28.04 8.24
C ALA A 364 22.76 -29.56 8.04
N GLY A 365 21.70 -30.04 7.38
CA GLY A 365 21.53 -31.44 7.00
C GLY A 365 22.62 -31.97 6.05
N MET A 366 23.24 -31.07 5.28
CA MET A 366 24.40 -31.38 4.42
C MET A 366 25.75 -31.19 5.13
N SER A 367 25.76 -30.86 6.43
CA SER A 367 26.97 -30.45 7.17
C SER A 367 27.65 -29.20 6.57
N LEU A 368 26.86 -28.29 6.01
CA LEU A 368 27.32 -27.04 5.40
C LEU A 368 26.80 -25.82 6.16
N GLU A 369 27.55 -24.73 6.04
CA GLU A 369 27.15 -23.41 6.55
C GLU A 369 27.54 -22.37 5.50
N LEU A 370 26.62 -21.44 5.20
CA LEU A 370 26.92 -20.32 4.33
C LEU A 370 27.61 -19.21 5.12
N LYS A 371 28.90 -18.98 4.84
CA LYS A 371 29.67 -17.89 5.43
C LYS A 371 29.71 -16.70 4.48
N ARG A 372 29.20 -15.56 4.94
CA ARG A 372 29.27 -14.29 4.20
C ARG A 372 30.63 -13.62 4.43
N PRO A 373 31.19 -12.92 3.44
CA PRO A 373 32.45 -12.23 3.62
C PRO A 373 32.31 -11.05 4.57
N VAL A 374 33.40 -10.73 5.27
CA VAL A 374 33.54 -9.44 5.96
C VAL A 374 33.85 -8.38 4.91
N ASN A 375 33.42 -7.14 5.13
CA ASN A 375 33.76 -6.03 4.23
C ASN A 375 35.29 -5.97 4.07
N PRO A 376 35.83 -6.21 2.86
CA PRO A 376 37.27 -6.39 2.66
C PRO A 376 38.05 -5.08 2.70
N ASP A 377 37.37 -3.94 2.54
CA ASP A 377 37.99 -2.62 2.54
C ASP A 377 37.07 -1.58 3.22
N PRO A 378 37.23 -1.36 4.53
CA PRO A 378 36.47 -0.36 5.27
C PRO A 378 36.71 1.09 4.82
N SER A 379 37.75 1.35 4.01
CA SER A 379 38.05 2.69 3.49
C SER A 379 37.29 3.02 2.20
N ARG A 380 36.76 2.00 1.52
CA ARG A 380 35.93 2.18 0.32
C ARG A 380 34.55 2.71 0.72
N PRO A 381 34.05 3.77 0.06
CA PRO A 381 32.72 4.28 0.32
C PRO A 381 31.67 3.17 0.11
N ARG A 382 30.69 3.10 1.00
CA ARG A 382 29.72 2.00 1.02
C ARG A 382 28.29 2.47 1.02
N VAL A 383 27.38 1.56 0.67
CA VAL A 383 25.94 1.73 0.87
C VAL A 383 25.37 0.50 1.55
N GLY A 384 24.46 0.75 2.48
CA GLY A 384 23.67 -0.29 3.13
C GLY A 384 22.30 -0.44 2.47
N SER A 385 21.65 -1.57 2.71
CA SER A 385 20.19 -1.68 2.60
C SER A 385 19.67 -2.50 3.77
N SER A 386 19.76 -1.96 4.98
CA SER A 386 19.44 -2.68 6.23
C SER A 386 17.98 -3.13 6.30
N SER A 387 17.08 -2.42 5.64
CA SER A 387 15.66 -2.75 5.54
C SER A 387 15.34 -3.75 4.42
N LEU A 388 16.32 -4.22 3.64
CA LEU A 388 16.07 -5.23 2.61
C LEU A 388 15.40 -6.45 3.25
N ALA A 389 14.37 -6.97 2.59
CA ALA A 389 13.57 -8.12 3.05
C ALA A 389 12.65 -7.89 4.26
N THR A 390 12.43 -6.63 4.64
CA THR A 390 11.35 -6.24 5.57
C THR A 390 10.03 -5.96 4.84
N HIS A 391 10.08 -5.55 3.56
CA HIS A 391 8.91 -5.19 2.75
C HIS A 391 8.77 -6.10 1.53
N GLY A 392 7.71 -6.92 1.52
CA GLY A 392 7.42 -7.86 0.44
C GLY A 392 8.10 -9.22 0.61
N ARG A 393 7.74 -10.14 -0.29
CA ARG A 393 8.28 -11.51 -0.34
C ARG A 393 9.42 -11.59 -1.36
N PHE A 394 9.86 -12.80 -1.67
CA PHE A 394 11.03 -13.12 -2.50
C PHE A 394 11.29 -12.15 -3.67
N ALA A 395 10.36 -11.98 -4.60
CA ALA A 395 10.61 -11.19 -5.79
C ALA A 395 10.76 -9.68 -5.55
N HIS A 396 9.98 -9.12 -4.62
CA HIS A 396 10.12 -7.70 -4.23
C HIS A 396 11.52 -7.44 -3.68
N ASN A 397 11.99 -8.33 -2.81
CA ASN A 397 13.33 -8.24 -2.22
C ASN A 397 14.42 -8.34 -3.29
N VAL A 398 14.25 -9.20 -4.30
CA VAL A 398 15.20 -9.29 -5.41
C VAL A 398 15.20 -8.01 -6.26
N PHE A 399 14.04 -7.41 -6.55
CA PHE A 399 13.97 -6.15 -7.28
C PHE A 399 14.65 -4.99 -6.55
N GLU A 400 14.42 -4.86 -5.25
CA GLU A 400 15.10 -3.87 -4.41
C GLU A 400 16.62 -4.08 -4.43
N TYR A 401 17.05 -5.33 -4.24
CA TYR A 401 18.46 -5.68 -4.32
C TYR A 401 19.06 -5.35 -5.70
N MET A 402 18.37 -5.65 -6.80
CA MET A 402 18.84 -5.34 -8.16
C MET A 402 19.15 -3.85 -8.34
N LEU A 403 18.26 -2.97 -7.87
CA LEU A 403 18.43 -1.53 -8.00
C LEU A 403 19.60 -1.02 -7.15
N VAL A 404 19.67 -1.45 -5.87
CA VAL A 404 20.77 -1.03 -4.98
C VAL A 404 22.11 -1.59 -5.47
N ARG A 405 22.13 -2.81 -6.01
CA ARG A 405 23.31 -3.44 -6.59
C ARG A 405 23.79 -2.71 -7.85
N LEU A 406 22.87 -2.35 -8.75
CA LEU A 406 23.19 -1.52 -9.91
C LEU A 406 23.81 -0.19 -9.50
N TYR A 407 23.20 0.49 -8.52
CA TYR A 407 23.71 1.74 -7.98
C TYR A 407 25.12 1.58 -7.41
N ALA A 408 25.33 0.57 -6.55
CA ALA A 408 26.64 0.30 -5.96
C ALA A 408 27.70 -0.02 -7.03
N GLU A 409 27.38 -0.82 -8.05
CA GLU A 409 28.31 -1.12 -9.13
C GLU A 409 28.61 0.10 -10.01
N THR A 410 27.60 0.92 -10.32
CA THR A 410 27.72 2.13 -11.16
C THR A 410 28.72 3.12 -10.56
N TYR A 411 28.72 3.28 -9.24
CA TYR A 411 29.57 4.23 -8.53
C TYR A 411 30.75 3.58 -7.81
N GLY A 412 30.97 2.27 -8.01
CA GLY A 412 32.07 1.55 -7.39
C GLY A 412 32.02 1.57 -5.85
N LEU A 413 30.84 1.40 -5.26
CA LEU A 413 30.61 1.35 -3.81
C LEU A 413 30.59 -0.10 -3.30
N THR A 414 30.96 -0.31 -2.04
CA THR A 414 30.69 -1.59 -1.36
C THR A 414 29.22 -1.65 -0.96
N LEU A 415 28.51 -2.71 -1.36
CA LEU A 415 27.14 -2.98 -0.91
C LEU A 415 27.14 -3.86 0.33
N GLU A 416 26.49 -3.41 1.41
CA GLU A 416 26.22 -4.21 2.61
C GLU A 416 24.71 -4.54 2.69
N THR A 417 24.35 -5.81 2.91
CA THR A 417 22.93 -6.24 3.01
C THR A 417 22.68 -7.12 4.23
N PRO A 418 21.49 -7.10 4.84
CA PRO A 418 21.11 -8.07 5.86
C PRO A 418 21.05 -9.49 5.28
N ASP A 419 20.77 -10.48 6.11
CA ASP A 419 20.46 -11.82 5.64
C ASP A 419 19.06 -11.84 5.02
N TRP A 420 18.95 -12.37 3.81
CA TRP A 420 17.71 -12.40 3.04
C TRP A 420 17.70 -13.62 2.12
N VAL A 421 16.51 -14.02 1.66
CA VAL A 421 16.32 -15.26 0.88
C VAL A 421 17.23 -15.32 -0.35
N GLY A 422 17.30 -14.25 -1.15
CA GLY A 422 18.14 -14.24 -2.35
C GLY A 422 19.63 -14.31 -2.05
N GLY A 423 20.09 -13.79 -0.91
CA GLY A 423 21.48 -13.92 -0.46
C GLY A 423 21.87 -15.35 -0.14
N TYR A 424 20.93 -16.18 0.33
CA TYR A 424 21.14 -17.61 0.52
C TYR A 424 20.99 -18.40 -0.78
N TYR A 425 19.98 -18.09 -1.60
CA TYR A 425 19.65 -18.86 -2.79
C TYR A 425 20.61 -18.62 -3.96
N PHE A 426 20.92 -17.35 -4.27
CA PHE A 426 21.79 -16.98 -5.38
C PHE A 426 23.26 -16.88 -4.95
N GLY A 427 24.18 -16.90 -5.91
CA GLY A 427 25.63 -16.74 -5.73
C GLY A 427 26.10 -15.35 -5.26
N LEU A 428 25.31 -14.66 -4.43
CA LEU A 428 25.55 -13.29 -3.96
C LEU A 428 26.35 -13.31 -2.66
N ASN A 429 27.47 -12.58 -2.60
CA ASN A 429 28.35 -12.59 -1.43
C ASN A 429 28.62 -11.19 -0.92
N ASP A 430 27.59 -10.34 -0.85
CA ASP A 430 27.74 -9.03 -0.21
C ASP A 430 28.04 -9.20 1.28
N PRO A 431 28.88 -8.32 1.88
CA PRO A 431 29.10 -8.30 3.31
C PRO A 431 27.84 -7.95 4.11
N ARG A 432 27.80 -8.38 5.38
CA ARG A 432 26.79 -7.94 6.35
C ARG A 432 27.01 -6.47 6.74
N PRO A 433 25.97 -5.74 7.18
CA PRO A 433 26.14 -4.39 7.71
C PRO A 433 27.11 -4.42 8.89
N THR A 434 28.19 -3.64 8.82
CA THR A 434 29.25 -3.69 9.86
C THR A 434 29.12 -2.56 10.89
N ALA A 435 28.52 -1.43 10.52
CA ALA A 435 28.12 -0.37 11.46
C ALA A 435 26.90 0.40 10.91
N PRO A 436 26.11 1.08 11.75
CA PRO A 436 25.00 1.91 11.30
C PRO A 436 25.46 2.95 10.29
N LEU A 437 24.72 3.07 9.19
CA LEU A 437 24.90 4.11 8.18
C LEU A 437 23.78 5.13 8.29
N ARG A 438 24.02 6.35 7.78
CA ARG A 438 22.98 7.39 7.79
C ARG A 438 21.80 6.93 6.92
N PRO A 439 20.57 6.82 7.47
CA PRO A 439 19.43 6.37 6.70
C PRO A 439 19.03 7.37 5.61
N LEU A 440 18.72 6.85 4.43
CA LEU A 440 18.23 7.59 3.29
C LEU A 440 16.77 7.20 3.03
N TYR A 441 15.86 8.04 3.51
CA TYR A 441 14.42 7.86 3.34
C TYR A 441 13.93 8.28 1.96
N PHE A 442 12.95 7.54 1.44
CA PHE A 442 12.36 7.74 0.11
C PHE A 442 13.40 7.85 -1.02
N PRO A 443 14.38 6.94 -1.09
CA PRO A 443 15.53 7.11 -1.99
C PRO A 443 15.19 6.77 -3.44
N ARG A 444 14.06 6.10 -3.71
CA ARG A 444 13.66 5.58 -5.04
C ARG A 444 14.00 6.51 -6.19
N ARG A 445 13.47 7.74 -6.18
CA ARG A 445 13.65 8.67 -7.31
C ARG A 445 15.12 9.04 -7.50
N ILE A 446 15.83 9.31 -6.41
CA ILE A 446 17.24 9.69 -6.44
C ILE A 446 18.09 8.54 -6.99
N ILE A 447 17.86 7.31 -6.50
CA ILE A 447 18.63 6.14 -6.93
C ILE A 447 18.32 5.79 -8.39
N ASN A 448 17.04 5.84 -8.81
CA ASN A 448 16.67 5.62 -10.21
C ASN A 448 17.36 6.62 -11.14
N GLU A 449 17.27 7.92 -10.84
CA GLU A 449 17.89 8.98 -11.64
C GLU A 449 19.42 8.78 -11.74
N LEU A 450 20.10 8.44 -10.65
CA LEU A 450 21.55 8.22 -10.64
C LEU A 450 21.97 6.93 -11.36
N VAL A 451 21.14 5.89 -11.35
CA VAL A 451 21.41 4.65 -12.12
C VAL A 451 21.16 4.86 -13.62
N ASP A 452 20.11 5.59 -13.99
CA ASP A 452 19.76 5.84 -15.39
C ASP A 452 20.66 6.91 -16.03
N GLN A 453 21.07 7.92 -15.26
CA GLN A 453 21.91 9.03 -15.69
C GLN A 453 23.11 9.20 -14.76
N PRO A 454 24.20 8.43 -14.96
CA PRO A 454 25.35 8.38 -14.05
C PRO A 454 26.29 9.59 -14.20
N SER A 455 25.75 10.81 -14.15
CA SER A 455 26.50 12.07 -14.17
C SER A 455 26.43 12.84 -12.84
N GLY A 456 25.60 12.41 -11.89
CA GLY A 456 25.46 13.02 -10.57
C GLY A 456 26.51 12.57 -9.55
N THR A 457 26.69 13.36 -8.49
CA THR A 457 27.52 12.98 -7.33
C THR A 457 26.86 11.82 -6.58
N PRO A 458 27.55 10.68 -6.38
CA PRO A 458 26.97 9.57 -5.64
C PRO A 458 26.75 9.93 -4.17
N LEU A 459 25.64 9.45 -3.63
CA LEU A 459 25.45 9.29 -2.20
C LEU A 459 26.28 8.11 -1.71
N THR A 460 27.18 8.39 -0.77
CA THR A 460 28.01 7.39 -0.10
C THR A 460 27.71 7.36 1.40
N ASP A 461 28.10 6.26 2.04
CA ASP A 461 28.04 6.04 3.49
C ASP A 461 26.64 6.29 4.06
N CYS A 462 25.66 5.79 3.30
CA CYS A 462 24.25 5.89 3.63
C CYS A 462 23.56 4.53 3.50
N ASP A 463 22.47 4.39 4.23
CA ASP A 463 21.62 3.20 4.22
C ASP A 463 20.40 3.47 3.35
N ILE A 464 20.30 2.76 2.22
CA ILE A 464 19.21 2.92 1.25
C ILE A 464 18.02 2.10 1.73
N LEU A 465 17.02 2.80 2.25
CA LEU A 465 15.87 2.16 2.88
C LEU A 465 14.75 1.83 1.87
N SER A 466 14.20 0.63 2.03
CA SER A 466 13.01 0.08 1.38
C SER A 466 11.74 0.78 1.90
N PRO A 467 10.63 0.74 1.14
CA PRO A 467 10.50 0.15 -0.18
C PRO A 467 11.04 1.04 -1.30
N LEU A 468 11.68 0.43 -2.31
CA LEU A 468 12.19 1.17 -3.49
C LEU A 468 11.19 1.23 -4.65
N GLY A 469 10.01 0.60 -4.50
CA GLY A 469 8.98 0.56 -5.54
C GLY A 469 9.44 -0.14 -6.83
N PRO A 470 8.58 -0.20 -7.86
CA PRO A 470 8.99 -0.75 -9.15
C PRO A 470 10.01 0.17 -9.82
N TYR A 471 11.07 -0.42 -10.35
CA TYR A 471 12.03 0.19 -11.27
C TYR A 471 11.86 -0.50 -12.61
N HIS A 472 11.84 0.29 -13.68
CA HIS A 472 11.92 -0.26 -15.03
C HIS A 472 13.35 -0.73 -15.25
N TYR A 473 13.56 -1.91 -15.83
CA TYR A 473 14.90 -2.45 -16.07
C TYR A 473 15.23 -2.33 -17.55
N PRO A 474 16.06 -1.35 -17.95
CA PRO A 474 16.53 -1.20 -19.32
C PRO A 474 17.31 -2.42 -19.83
N GLU A 475 17.16 -2.73 -21.12
CA GLU A 475 17.81 -3.86 -21.78
C GLU A 475 19.34 -3.83 -21.61
N ARG A 476 19.99 -2.65 -21.58
CA ARG A 476 21.45 -2.53 -21.34
C ARG A 476 21.93 -3.20 -20.04
N HIS A 477 21.07 -3.34 -19.03
CA HIS A 477 21.43 -3.99 -17.77
C HIS A 477 21.21 -5.51 -17.78
N ARG A 478 20.58 -6.06 -18.83
CA ARG A 478 20.14 -7.46 -18.90
C ARG A 478 21.22 -8.48 -18.58
N ALA A 479 22.29 -8.48 -19.37
CA ALA A 479 23.37 -9.46 -19.22
C ALA A 479 24.02 -9.36 -17.84
N ARG A 480 24.15 -8.13 -17.31
CA ARG A 480 24.77 -7.89 -16.01
C ARG A 480 23.90 -8.40 -14.86
N ILE A 481 22.61 -8.05 -14.86
CA ILE A 481 21.63 -8.53 -13.87
C ILE A 481 21.56 -10.05 -13.90
N GLN A 482 21.37 -10.66 -15.07
CA GLN A 482 21.25 -12.12 -15.21
C GLN A 482 22.51 -12.86 -14.71
N SER A 483 23.69 -12.22 -14.78
CA SER A 483 24.95 -12.80 -14.27
C SER A 483 24.98 -12.93 -12.74
N TRP A 484 24.23 -12.11 -12.00
CA TRP A 484 24.20 -12.16 -10.53
C TRP A 484 23.33 -13.30 -9.99
N PHE A 485 22.25 -13.64 -10.69
CA PHE A 485 21.18 -14.49 -10.16
C PHE A 485 21.28 -15.93 -10.65
N GLN A 486 22.44 -16.54 -10.43
CA GLN A 486 22.61 -17.98 -10.57
C GLN A 486 22.40 -18.66 -9.21
N PRO A 487 21.56 -19.71 -9.12
CA PRO A 487 21.43 -20.47 -7.87
C PRO A 487 22.80 -21.02 -7.46
N ARG A 488 23.08 -21.05 -6.15
CA ARG A 488 24.34 -21.63 -5.68
C ARG A 488 24.42 -23.12 -6.08
N PRO A 489 25.62 -23.63 -6.42
CA PRO A 489 25.79 -25.04 -6.80
C PRO A 489 25.24 -26.06 -5.79
N VAL A 490 25.29 -25.73 -4.49
CA VAL A 490 24.74 -26.57 -3.41
C VAL A 490 23.23 -26.81 -3.52
N TRP A 491 22.50 -25.95 -4.23
CA TRP A 491 21.06 -26.08 -4.43
C TRP A 491 20.68 -26.87 -5.67
N MET A 492 21.61 -27.14 -6.58
CA MET A 492 21.33 -27.86 -7.83
C MET A 492 20.64 -29.21 -7.62
N PRO A 493 20.98 -30.03 -6.59
CA PRO A 493 20.26 -31.27 -6.32
C PRO A 493 18.76 -31.11 -6.06
N TRP A 494 18.31 -29.92 -5.63
CA TRP A 494 16.90 -29.63 -5.31
C TRP A 494 16.14 -28.99 -6.48
N VAL A 495 16.81 -28.18 -7.30
CA VAL A 495 16.15 -27.38 -8.35
C VAL A 495 16.32 -27.93 -9.76
N ALA A 496 17.46 -28.57 -10.07
CA ALA A 496 17.74 -29.11 -11.39
C ALA A 496 16.78 -30.26 -11.80
N PRO A 497 16.40 -31.21 -10.91
CA PRO A 497 15.59 -32.36 -11.30
C PRO A 497 14.25 -32.01 -11.94
N ALA A 498 13.60 -30.91 -11.51
CA ALA A 498 12.32 -30.47 -12.08
C ALA A 498 12.48 -30.10 -13.57
N VAL A 499 13.50 -29.30 -13.90
CA VAL A 499 13.78 -28.90 -15.29
C VAL A 499 14.23 -30.11 -16.12
N GLU A 500 15.11 -30.95 -15.60
CA GLU A 500 15.59 -32.15 -16.29
C GLU A 500 14.44 -33.10 -16.66
N ARG A 501 13.49 -33.34 -15.74
CA ARG A 501 12.33 -34.20 -16.02
C ARG A 501 11.38 -33.58 -17.03
N LEU A 502 11.11 -32.27 -16.98
CA LEU A 502 10.32 -31.59 -18.02
C LEU A 502 10.97 -31.75 -19.40
N ARG A 503 12.30 -31.61 -19.48
CA ARG A 503 13.05 -31.79 -20.74
C ARG A 503 13.09 -33.25 -21.22
N ALA A 504 12.99 -34.22 -20.33
CA ALA A 504 12.81 -35.62 -20.69
C ALA A 504 11.41 -35.90 -21.27
N LEU A 505 10.38 -35.17 -20.82
CA LEU A 505 9.02 -35.29 -21.32
C LEU A 505 8.84 -34.62 -22.69
N GLY A 506 9.46 -33.45 -22.92
CA GLY A 506 9.28 -32.67 -24.14
C GLY A 506 10.46 -31.76 -24.50
N ASN A 507 10.56 -31.41 -25.79
CA ASN A 507 11.62 -30.54 -26.30
C ASN A 507 11.34 -29.06 -25.99
N THR A 508 10.07 -28.66 -26.04
CA THR A 508 9.62 -27.29 -25.73
C THR A 508 8.93 -27.24 -24.37
N VAL A 509 9.52 -26.55 -23.39
CA VAL A 509 8.90 -26.32 -22.08
C VAL A 509 8.11 -25.01 -22.11
N VAL A 510 6.78 -25.14 -22.01
CA VAL A 510 5.85 -24.02 -21.85
C VAL A 510 5.48 -23.94 -20.38
N ALA A 511 5.88 -22.87 -19.69
CA ALA A 511 5.60 -22.69 -18.27
C ALA A 511 4.61 -21.53 -18.06
N LEU A 512 3.55 -21.78 -17.31
CA LEU A 512 2.58 -20.76 -16.90
C LEU A 512 2.65 -20.57 -15.39
N HIS A 513 2.80 -19.32 -14.96
CA HIS A 513 2.59 -18.94 -13.57
C HIS A 513 1.23 -18.26 -13.42
N ILE A 514 0.36 -18.82 -12.58
CA ILE A 514 -1.00 -18.33 -12.35
C ILE A 514 -1.22 -18.16 -10.85
N ARG A 515 -1.38 -16.91 -10.41
CA ARG A 515 -1.56 -16.52 -9.01
C ARG A 515 -3.03 -16.16 -8.73
N ARG A 516 -3.63 -16.73 -7.69
CA ARG A 516 -5.01 -16.45 -7.28
C ARG A 516 -5.18 -16.12 -5.79
N GLY A 517 -4.50 -16.84 -4.91
CA GLY A 517 -4.85 -16.90 -3.48
C GLY A 517 -4.87 -15.53 -2.79
N ASP A 518 -3.73 -14.87 -2.69
CA ASP A 518 -3.64 -13.54 -2.10
C ASP A 518 -4.15 -12.41 -3.01
N PHE A 519 -4.32 -12.68 -4.30
CA PHE A 519 -4.88 -11.72 -5.26
C PHE A 519 -6.32 -11.38 -4.96
N VAL A 520 -7.12 -12.37 -4.53
CA VAL A 520 -8.49 -12.14 -4.04
C VAL A 520 -8.48 -11.20 -2.83
N LEU A 521 -7.59 -11.45 -1.86
CA LEU A 521 -7.50 -10.67 -0.63
C LEU A 521 -7.12 -9.20 -0.90
N PHE A 522 -6.17 -8.99 -1.82
CA PHE A 522 -5.66 -7.66 -2.16
C PHE A 522 -6.38 -6.99 -3.32
N ARG A 523 -7.47 -7.59 -3.84
CA ARG A 523 -8.25 -7.10 -5.00
C ARG A 523 -7.39 -6.82 -6.24
N TYR A 524 -6.36 -7.62 -6.44
CA TYR A 524 -5.61 -7.61 -7.69
C TYR A 524 -6.45 -8.18 -8.82
N THR A 525 -6.11 -7.83 -10.06
CA THR A 525 -6.80 -8.38 -11.23
C THR A 525 -6.48 -9.87 -11.34
N ILE A 526 -7.51 -10.71 -11.25
CA ILE A 526 -7.40 -12.15 -11.46
C ILE A 526 -7.60 -12.42 -12.94
N THR A 527 -6.63 -13.11 -13.54
CA THR A 527 -6.71 -13.49 -14.96
C THR A 527 -7.56 -14.73 -15.13
N GLU A 528 -8.49 -14.68 -16.09
CA GLU A 528 -9.29 -15.84 -16.48
C GLU A 528 -8.40 -16.91 -17.14
N THR A 529 -8.49 -18.15 -16.67
CA THR A 529 -7.69 -19.28 -17.20
C THR A 529 -7.99 -19.55 -18.67
N ALA A 530 -9.23 -19.30 -19.09
CA ALA A 530 -9.68 -19.41 -20.48
C ALA A 530 -8.78 -18.63 -21.46
N TRP A 531 -8.26 -17.45 -21.07
CA TRP A 531 -7.41 -16.65 -21.96
C TRP A 531 -6.09 -17.35 -22.29
N TYR A 532 -5.51 -18.05 -21.32
CA TYR A 532 -4.31 -18.86 -21.56
C TYR A 532 -4.63 -20.12 -22.37
N VAL A 533 -5.77 -20.76 -22.10
CA VAL A 533 -6.22 -21.95 -22.86
C VAL A 533 -6.43 -21.60 -24.34
N ASP A 534 -7.12 -20.49 -24.63
CA ASP A 534 -7.36 -20.02 -26.00
C ASP A 534 -6.04 -19.68 -26.70
N TRP A 535 -5.13 -19.01 -26.01
CA TRP A 535 -3.80 -18.72 -26.54
C TRP A 535 -2.98 -19.99 -26.81
N LEU A 536 -2.98 -20.95 -25.89
CA LEU A 536 -2.31 -22.25 -26.06
C LEU A 536 -2.88 -23.00 -27.27
N ASN A 537 -4.20 -23.07 -27.43
CA ASN A 537 -4.85 -23.69 -28.59
C ASN A 537 -4.34 -23.11 -29.92
N GLY A 538 -4.01 -21.81 -29.94
CA GLY A 538 -3.48 -21.12 -31.11
C GLY A 538 -2.05 -21.51 -31.51
N ILE A 539 -1.22 -21.96 -30.56
CA ILE A 539 0.21 -22.21 -30.80
C ILE A 539 0.63 -23.67 -30.61
N TRP A 540 -0.13 -24.46 -29.84
CA TRP A 540 0.33 -25.74 -29.28
C TRP A 540 0.80 -26.76 -30.32
N LYS A 541 0.03 -26.89 -31.41
CA LYS A 541 0.29 -27.83 -32.51
C LYS A 541 1.58 -27.53 -33.29
N ASP A 542 2.06 -26.29 -33.23
CA ASP A 542 3.23 -25.81 -33.98
C ASP A 542 4.52 -25.92 -33.14
N LEU A 543 4.40 -26.29 -31.86
CA LEU A 543 5.54 -26.48 -30.96
C LEU A 543 6.14 -27.89 -31.13
N ASP A 544 7.47 -27.98 -31.02
CA ASP A 544 8.16 -29.26 -31.04
C ASP A 544 8.02 -29.96 -29.68
N ARG A 545 7.25 -31.06 -29.66
CA ARG A 545 6.97 -31.91 -28.50
C ARG A 545 6.79 -31.09 -27.21
N PRO A 546 5.76 -30.25 -27.12
CA PRO A 546 5.59 -29.34 -25.99
C PRO A 546 5.19 -30.08 -24.71
N VAL A 547 5.67 -29.58 -23.57
CA VAL A 547 5.20 -29.95 -22.23
C VAL A 547 4.71 -28.69 -21.51
N LEU A 548 3.52 -28.76 -20.90
CA LEU A 548 2.94 -27.65 -20.15
C LEU A 548 3.26 -27.83 -18.67
N TYR A 549 3.96 -26.85 -18.10
CA TYR A 549 4.19 -26.74 -16.66
C TYR A 549 3.30 -25.64 -16.07
N ILE A 550 2.59 -25.93 -14.98
CA ILE A 550 1.77 -24.94 -14.26
C ILE A 550 2.31 -24.76 -12.85
N ALA A 551 2.79 -23.54 -12.56
CA ALA A 551 3.11 -23.07 -11.21
C ALA A 551 1.94 -22.22 -10.71
N SER A 552 1.23 -22.70 -9.68
CA SER A 552 0.08 -21.97 -9.12
C SER A 552 -0.08 -22.21 -7.62
N ASP A 553 -0.63 -21.22 -6.94
CA ASP A 553 -1.11 -21.34 -5.56
C ASP A 553 -2.56 -21.82 -5.44
N ASP A 554 -3.22 -22.06 -6.56
CA ASP A 554 -4.55 -22.66 -6.64
C ASP A 554 -4.48 -23.94 -7.49
N PRO A 555 -4.29 -25.12 -6.87
CA PRO A 555 -4.20 -26.39 -7.60
C PRO A 555 -5.44 -26.71 -8.44
N ALA A 556 -6.60 -26.14 -8.11
CA ALA A 556 -7.85 -26.42 -8.80
C ALA A 556 -7.83 -25.94 -10.27
N ILE A 557 -6.97 -24.97 -10.62
CA ILE A 557 -6.91 -24.45 -12.00
C ILE A 557 -6.29 -25.43 -12.98
N VAL A 558 -5.52 -26.39 -12.50
CA VAL A 558 -4.74 -27.29 -13.36
C VAL A 558 -5.68 -28.06 -14.29
N GLN A 559 -6.89 -28.38 -13.83
CA GLN A 559 -7.92 -29.07 -14.62
C GLN A 559 -8.39 -28.26 -15.85
N ASP A 560 -8.33 -26.92 -15.79
CA ASP A 560 -8.74 -26.06 -16.90
C ASP A 560 -7.84 -26.27 -18.13
N PHE A 561 -6.63 -26.79 -17.91
CA PHE A 561 -5.63 -27.06 -18.93
C PHE A 561 -5.55 -28.53 -19.32
N ALA A 562 -6.50 -29.38 -18.92
CA ALA A 562 -6.44 -30.84 -19.10
C ALA A 562 -6.13 -31.28 -20.55
N ALA A 563 -6.60 -30.54 -21.56
CA ALA A 563 -6.32 -30.82 -22.98
C ALA A 563 -4.81 -30.83 -23.33
N PHE A 564 -3.99 -30.13 -22.54
CA PHE A 564 -2.54 -30.00 -22.74
C PHE A 564 -1.72 -30.92 -21.82
N HIS A 565 -2.38 -31.81 -21.05
CA HIS A 565 -1.74 -32.75 -20.12
C HIS A 565 -0.73 -32.05 -19.19
N PRO A 566 -1.20 -31.08 -18.39
CA PRO A 566 -0.35 -30.22 -17.60
C PRO A 566 0.39 -31.01 -16.52
N VAL A 567 1.59 -30.53 -16.21
CA VAL A 567 2.48 -31.07 -15.19
C VAL A 567 2.70 -30.00 -14.12
N THR A 568 2.71 -30.41 -12.87
CA THR A 568 3.00 -29.56 -11.71
C THR A 568 4.28 -30.02 -11.02
N LEU A 569 4.82 -29.24 -10.09
CA LEU A 569 6.02 -29.61 -9.33
C LEU A 569 5.90 -31.00 -8.70
N ASN A 570 4.74 -31.34 -8.14
CA ASN A 570 4.47 -32.61 -7.47
C ASN A 570 4.58 -33.84 -8.39
N ASP A 571 4.47 -33.64 -9.71
CA ASP A 571 4.55 -34.71 -10.70
C ASP A 571 6.01 -35.01 -11.10
N ILE A 572 6.92 -34.05 -10.92
CA ILE A 572 8.27 -34.08 -11.51
C ILE A 572 9.41 -33.92 -10.50
N ALA A 573 9.15 -33.54 -9.26
CA ALA A 573 10.21 -33.38 -8.29
C ALA A 573 9.72 -33.73 -6.89
N GLU A 574 10.66 -34.15 -6.05
CA GLU A 574 10.41 -34.20 -4.62
C GLU A 574 10.30 -32.76 -4.09
N PRO A 575 9.24 -32.42 -3.33
CA PRO A 575 9.07 -31.09 -2.80
C PRO A 575 10.21 -30.72 -1.84
N TRP A 576 10.85 -29.58 -2.09
CA TRP A 576 11.79 -28.98 -1.14
C TRP A 576 10.99 -28.27 -0.05
N ALA A 577 10.70 -28.99 1.04
CA ALA A 577 9.75 -28.57 2.07
C ALA A 577 9.91 -27.10 2.51
N GLY A 578 8.89 -26.27 2.23
CA GLY A 578 8.85 -24.84 2.55
C GLY A 578 9.63 -23.93 1.59
N LEU A 579 10.21 -24.49 0.54
CA LEU A 579 11.03 -23.85 -0.51
C LEU A 579 10.60 -24.29 -1.92
N GLU A 580 9.41 -24.87 -2.06
CA GLU A 580 8.84 -25.33 -3.32
C GLU A 580 8.76 -24.19 -4.35
N TYR A 581 8.46 -22.97 -3.87
CA TYR A 581 8.45 -21.78 -4.71
C TYR A 581 9.82 -21.49 -5.35
N LEU A 582 10.94 -21.91 -4.77
CA LEU A 582 12.26 -21.76 -5.41
C LEU A 582 12.46 -22.80 -6.52
N GLN A 583 11.82 -23.98 -6.41
CA GLN A 583 11.80 -24.96 -7.50
C GLN A 583 10.91 -24.46 -8.64
N ASP A 584 9.71 -23.97 -8.34
CA ASP A 584 8.85 -23.29 -9.34
C ASP A 584 9.57 -22.14 -10.02
N PHE A 585 10.19 -21.26 -9.23
CA PHE A 585 10.95 -20.14 -9.74
C PHE A 585 12.04 -20.59 -10.72
N HIS A 586 12.77 -21.66 -10.37
CA HIS A 586 13.82 -22.21 -11.21
C HIS A 586 13.28 -22.76 -12.53
N VAL A 587 12.12 -23.44 -12.52
CA VAL A 587 11.46 -23.90 -13.75
C VAL A 587 11.05 -22.71 -14.62
N LEU A 588 10.37 -21.71 -14.05
CA LEU A 588 9.92 -20.51 -14.78
C LEU A 588 11.09 -19.75 -15.40
N ALA A 589 12.22 -19.65 -14.71
CA ALA A 589 13.45 -19.00 -15.19
C ALA A 589 14.20 -19.82 -16.27
N ASN A 590 13.78 -21.06 -16.58
CA ASN A 590 14.43 -21.95 -17.53
C ASN A 590 13.50 -22.52 -18.62
N ALA A 591 12.26 -22.02 -18.70
CA ALA A 591 11.30 -22.38 -19.73
C ALA A 591 11.65 -21.74 -21.10
N ASP A 592 11.17 -22.34 -22.20
CA ASP A 592 11.34 -21.78 -23.56
C ASP A 592 10.23 -20.78 -23.89
N ILE A 593 9.07 -20.96 -23.28
CA ILE A 593 7.93 -20.06 -23.38
C ILE A 593 7.40 -19.85 -21.96
N LEU A 594 7.26 -18.59 -21.54
CA LEU A 594 6.81 -18.24 -20.20
C LEU A 594 5.58 -17.33 -20.24
N GLY A 595 4.48 -17.81 -19.64
CA GLY A 595 3.31 -17.00 -19.35
C GLY A 595 3.30 -16.53 -17.90
N VAL A 596 3.11 -15.23 -17.70
CA VAL A 596 3.11 -14.59 -16.36
C VAL A 596 1.70 -14.20 -15.94
N SER A 597 1.45 -14.11 -14.63
CA SER A 597 0.21 -13.51 -14.11
C SER A 597 0.27 -11.99 -14.17
N ALA A 598 -0.87 -11.34 -14.37
CA ALA A 598 -1.00 -9.88 -14.21
C ALA A 598 -0.40 -9.45 -12.86
N GLN A 599 0.39 -8.39 -12.82
CA GLN A 599 0.88 -7.77 -11.58
C GLN A 599 1.68 -8.67 -10.62
N SER A 600 2.05 -9.90 -11.02
CA SER A 600 2.87 -10.78 -10.18
C SER A 600 4.36 -10.48 -10.33
N GLY A 601 4.94 -9.88 -9.28
CA GLY A 601 6.39 -9.66 -9.21
C GLY A 601 7.21 -10.96 -9.34
N PHE A 602 6.66 -12.10 -8.88
CA PHE A 602 7.34 -13.39 -8.91
C PHE A 602 7.58 -13.90 -10.34
N SER A 603 6.54 -13.97 -11.17
CA SER A 603 6.69 -14.38 -12.56
C SER A 603 7.36 -13.31 -13.43
N ARG A 604 7.21 -12.03 -13.09
CA ARG A 604 7.97 -10.94 -13.75
C ARG A 604 9.47 -11.05 -13.48
N LEU A 605 9.87 -11.38 -12.26
CA LEU A 605 11.26 -11.65 -11.94
C LEU A 605 11.77 -12.89 -12.67
N ALA A 606 11.00 -13.97 -12.71
CA ALA A 606 11.38 -15.17 -13.45
C ALA A 606 11.59 -14.86 -14.94
N ALA A 607 10.73 -14.02 -15.55
CA ALA A 607 10.88 -13.59 -16.93
C ALA A 607 12.15 -12.75 -17.16
N LEU A 608 12.45 -11.80 -16.27
CA LEU A 608 13.70 -11.02 -16.33
C LEU A 608 14.94 -11.93 -16.22
N LEU A 609 14.92 -12.92 -15.33
CA LEU A 609 16.06 -13.81 -15.12
C LEU A 609 16.12 -15.01 -16.09
N ASN A 610 15.13 -15.16 -16.97
CA ASN A 610 15.11 -16.23 -17.95
C ASN A 610 16.04 -15.92 -19.13
N THR A 611 16.98 -16.84 -19.38
CA THR A 611 17.99 -16.75 -20.46
C THR A 611 17.68 -17.65 -21.66
N ARG A 612 16.62 -18.45 -21.58
CA ARG A 612 16.24 -19.48 -22.58
C ARG A 612 14.98 -19.14 -23.35
N ALA A 613 14.05 -18.41 -22.73
CA ALA A 613 12.75 -18.14 -23.31
C ALA A 613 12.85 -17.33 -24.60
N ARG A 614 12.18 -17.82 -25.63
CA ARG A 614 12.02 -17.15 -26.93
C ARG A 614 10.72 -16.35 -27.02
N LEU A 615 9.79 -16.59 -26.10
CA LEU A 615 8.50 -15.92 -26.03
C LEU A 615 8.06 -15.74 -24.58
N PHE A 616 7.69 -14.51 -24.24
CA PHE A 616 7.03 -14.17 -22.98
C PHE A 616 5.63 -13.67 -23.29
N VAL A 617 4.65 -14.09 -22.49
CA VAL A 617 3.26 -13.65 -22.63
C VAL A 617 2.67 -13.20 -21.31
N GLU A 618 1.83 -12.18 -21.36
CA GLU A 618 1.11 -11.65 -20.22
C GLU A 618 -0.37 -11.42 -20.56
N PRO A 619 -1.25 -11.38 -19.55
CA PRO A 619 -2.66 -11.07 -19.77
C PRO A 619 -2.89 -9.59 -20.05
N ASP A 620 -3.71 -9.33 -21.05
CA ASP A 620 -4.30 -8.03 -21.37
C ASP A 620 -5.75 -8.03 -20.89
N ALA A 621 -5.99 -7.37 -19.75
CA ALA A 621 -7.31 -7.31 -19.15
C ALA A 621 -8.30 -6.47 -19.95
N GLU A 622 -7.84 -5.49 -20.74
CA GLU A 622 -8.69 -4.65 -21.58
C GLU A 622 -9.14 -5.42 -22.83
N ALA A 623 -8.22 -6.15 -23.45
CA ALA A 623 -8.53 -6.98 -24.62
C ALA A 623 -9.10 -8.37 -24.27
N GLY A 624 -9.07 -8.76 -22.99
CA GLY A 624 -9.57 -10.06 -22.52
C GLY A 624 -8.83 -11.26 -23.13
N ARG A 625 -7.50 -11.16 -23.28
CA ARG A 625 -6.68 -12.18 -23.93
C ARG A 625 -5.25 -12.21 -23.39
N VAL A 626 -4.48 -13.22 -23.77
CA VAL A 626 -3.03 -13.26 -23.54
C VAL A 626 -2.29 -12.68 -24.74
N GLN A 627 -1.25 -11.87 -24.49
CA GLN A 627 -0.45 -11.23 -25.53
C GLN A 627 1.06 -11.33 -25.26
N PRO A 628 1.91 -11.29 -26.31
CA PRO A 628 3.35 -11.18 -26.14
C PRO A 628 3.78 -9.88 -25.45
N TYR A 629 4.83 -9.94 -24.66
CA TYR A 629 5.46 -8.75 -24.06
C TYR A 629 6.98 -8.91 -23.94
N SER A 630 7.69 -7.80 -23.71
CA SER A 630 9.11 -7.81 -23.36
C SER A 630 9.28 -7.61 -21.84
N PRO A 631 10.01 -8.48 -21.13
CA PRO A 631 10.31 -8.26 -19.71
C PRO A 631 11.26 -7.08 -19.48
N TRP A 632 12.03 -6.68 -20.49
CA TRP A 632 13.00 -5.60 -20.45
C TRP A 632 12.49 -4.36 -21.16
N THR A 633 12.78 -3.19 -20.60
CA THR A 633 12.41 -1.91 -21.20
C THR A 633 13.40 -1.53 -22.29
N PRO A 634 12.96 -1.09 -23.49
CA PRO A 634 13.86 -0.57 -24.52
C PRO A 634 14.67 0.64 -24.02
N ASP A 635 15.95 0.74 -24.40
CA ASP A 635 16.82 1.83 -23.96
C ASP A 635 16.37 3.22 -24.46
N ASP A 636 15.68 3.29 -25.60
CA ASP A 636 15.24 4.54 -26.24
C ASP A 636 13.86 5.02 -25.78
N HIS A 637 13.24 4.40 -24.78
CA HIS A 637 11.90 4.79 -24.35
C HIS A 637 11.97 6.05 -23.49
N PRO A 638 11.48 7.22 -23.96
CA PRO A 638 11.32 8.38 -23.10
C PRO A 638 10.14 8.11 -22.16
N GLU A 639 10.29 8.47 -20.89
CA GLU A 639 9.34 8.25 -19.81
C GLU A 639 7.86 8.50 -20.21
N GLN A 640 6.99 7.54 -19.94
CA GLN A 640 5.67 7.87 -19.40
C GLN A 640 5.81 7.85 -17.88
N ALA A 641 6.24 8.98 -17.33
CA ALA A 641 6.08 9.26 -15.91
C ALA A 641 4.58 9.43 -15.63
N SER A 642 3.95 8.40 -15.06
CA SER A 642 2.64 8.48 -14.43
C SER A 642 2.69 7.91 -13.02
#